data_AF-A0A832AKX4-F1
#
_entry.id   AF-A0A832AKX4-F1
#
_cell.length_a   1.000
_cell.length_b   1.000
_cell.length_c   1.000
_cell.angle_alpha   90.00
_cell.angle_beta   90.00
_cell.angle_gamma   90.00
#
_symmetry.space_group_name_H-M   'P 1'
#
loop_
_entity.id
_entity.type
_entity.pdbx_description
1 polymer ?
#
loop_
_entity_poly.entity_id
_entity_poly.type
_entity_poly.pdbx_seq_one_letter_code
_entity_poly.pdbx_strand_id
1 'polypeptide(L)'
;MGNKNTLEIAPRWELAAFLVVTLLALLVRINHLSADPPIELTTSQDVYTDPAQYTSFARNYVLFGSFNPLHDYRLVFFLKSATTLLAVAIFKLFGVSYASANAVGLAFSFSTLILLYFIIRKAAGVIAALLFLLFISFDFNQTFFGRLSFLENSMNFFAVASFALLYLSRKAALLPLAGLLLGAGIFFGKLIGMTYFFPFFCYALYEFYLGYPSETKRIAKKYLLFAAGFAGIAVFWYFFSYRPMASSVTGYVEEQAFDLYGAPTALKSFGDFLYKYVSLGMKSRLFERMPVPALLGWGMIVFILYKLTPLSDLRRKLVSLSPGLIFFFAAALGAYGALMIWNYRPLRYQTMLIYPLYALAAIMVSNLLGRKIKSPSKPNRTVLFWSLFFILSLVALYQLLQQAIGYEKGSFDLATVPYFFLAIGVGFTFLAYFIVNFTAVSRLLASRPARYILLIALIAGTILPGAIKYLHWSGRATYCIEANSRDINTVLSPEAVISGPYAATLTLGNINSNLIHMFGVANVDTAFFKRYPITHLLLDKSNEEQAKNNYTEIMRQAKQVSFYYIGTFRVTLYRVAGATGNITADQYQLSNYEIAIDSYFRNQYETGHLYMRRHQTQFPRNLSANYASALLAHEFKIYDEAEMFFKEAIAFSPTDFHLRYR
;
A
#
# COMPACT_ATOMS: atom_id res chain seq x y z
N MET A 1 -26.02 -27.20 -13.19
CA MET A 1 -25.66 -27.50 -14.59
C MET A 1 -24.21 -27.07 -14.84
N GLY A 2 -23.27 -28.01 -14.74
CA GLY A 2 -21.85 -27.72 -14.98
C GLY A 2 -21.60 -27.39 -16.44
N ASN A 3 -20.96 -26.27 -16.72
CA ASN A 3 -20.49 -25.94 -18.07
C ASN A 3 -19.39 -26.96 -18.42
N LYS A 4 -19.74 -28.02 -19.18
CA LYS A 4 -18.83 -29.09 -19.67
C LYS A 4 -17.63 -28.62 -20.52
N ASN A 5 -17.35 -27.31 -20.59
CA ASN A 5 -16.30 -26.72 -21.41
C ASN A 5 -15.20 -26.04 -20.59
N THR A 6 -15.11 -26.29 -19.28
CA THR A 6 -13.93 -25.87 -18.52
C THR A 6 -12.78 -26.82 -18.87
N LEU A 7 -11.66 -26.27 -19.33
CA LEU A 7 -10.42 -27.02 -19.48
C LEU A 7 -10.05 -27.63 -18.11
N GLU A 8 -10.14 -28.95 -18.01
CA GLU A 8 -9.77 -29.67 -16.80
C GLU A 8 -8.27 -29.96 -16.82
N ILE A 9 -7.56 -29.49 -15.81
CA ILE A 9 -6.17 -29.85 -15.55
C ILE A 9 -6.20 -31.02 -14.57
N ALA A 10 -5.46 -32.09 -14.85
CA ALA A 10 -5.38 -33.21 -13.92
C ALA A 10 -4.87 -32.71 -12.55
N PRO A 11 -5.42 -33.18 -11.41
CA PRO A 11 -5.11 -32.63 -10.09
C PRO A 11 -3.62 -32.55 -9.74
N ARG A 12 -2.82 -33.54 -10.20
CA ARG A 12 -1.36 -33.55 -10.00
C ARG A 12 -0.65 -32.38 -10.69
N TRP A 13 -1.09 -32.02 -11.90
CA TRP A 13 -0.51 -30.91 -12.67
C TRP A 13 -0.99 -29.57 -12.13
N GLU A 14 -2.24 -29.50 -11.65
CA GLU A 14 -2.73 -28.34 -10.92
C GLU A 14 -1.88 -28.07 -9.68
N LEU A 15 -1.65 -29.10 -8.84
CA LEU A 15 -0.84 -28.95 -7.63
C LEU A 15 0.58 -28.53 -7.96
N ALA A 16 1.23 -29.17 -8.95
CA ALA A 16 2.56 -28.78 -9.39
C ALA A 16 2.62 -27.33 -9.88
N ALA A 17 1.68 -26.90 -10.71
CA ALA A 17 1.61 -25.52 -11.20
C ALA A 17 1.36 -24.52 -10.07
N PHE A 18 0.47 -24.84 -9.14
CA PHE A 18 0.23 -24.02 -7.95
C PHE A 18 1.50 -23.86 -7.12
N LEU A 19 2.20 -24.96 -6.81
CA LEU A 19 3.45 -24.92 -6.02
C LEU A 19 4.55 -24.13 -6.72
N VAL A 20 4.74 -24.32 -8.02
CA VAL A 20 5.77 -23.59 -8.80
C VAL A 20 5.47 -22.09 -8.82
N VAL A 21 4.23 -21.69 -9.14
CA VAL A 21 3.89 -20.26 -9.22
C VAL A 21 3.90 -19.64 -7.82
N THR A 22 3.41 -20.33 -6.79
CA THR A 22 3.48 -19.87 -5.39
C THR A 22 4.93 -19.69 -4.93
N LEU A 23 5.82 -20.64 -5.24
CA LEU A 23 7.24 -20.52 -4.89
C LEU A 23 7.88 -19.34 -5.61
N LEU A 24 7.63 -19.17 -6.91
CA LEU A 24 8.12 -18.03 -7.68
C LEU A 24 7.62 -16.70 -7.10
N ALA A 25 6.33 -16.63 -6.74
CA ALA A 25 5.72 -15.48 -6.11
C ALA A 25 6.39 -15.12 -4.77
N LEU A 26 6.78 -16.13 -3.99
CA LEU A 26 7.47 -15.98 -2.72
C LEU A 26 8.91 -15.51 -2.92
N LEU A 27 9.65 -16.15 -3.84
CA LEU A 27 11.04 -15.81 -4.15
C LEU A 27 11.17 -14.35 -4.61
N VAL A 28 10.29 -13.89 -5.50
CA VAL A 28 10.24 -12.49 -5.94
C VAL A 28 10.02 -11.52 -4.77
N ARG A 29 9.27 -11.92 -3.74
CA ARG A 29 8.94 -11.03 -2.61
C ARG A 29 9.94 -11.09 -1.45
N ILE A 30 10.61 -12.23 -1.25
CA ILE A 30 11.66 -12.39 -0.24
C ILE A 30 12.99 -11.80 -0.72
N ASN A 31 13.23 -11.77 -2.03
CA ASN A 31 14.46 -11.22 -2.57
C ASN A 31 14.62 -9.74 -2.19
N HIS A 32 15.78 -9.41 -1.61
CA HIS A 32 16.11 -8.09 -1.07
C HIS A 32 15.05 -7.53 -0.10
N LEU A 33 14.59 -8.35 0.87
CA LEU A 33 13.52 -7.96 1.79
C LEU A 33 13.84 -6.73 2.66
N SER A 34 15.10 -6.44 2.96
CA SER A 34 15.52 -5.21 3.68
C SER A 34 15.79 -4.01 2.76
N ALA A 35 15.76 -4.17 1.44
CA ALA A 35 16.06 -3.09 0.53
C ALA A 35 14.95 -2.03 0.48
N ASP A 36 15.37 -0.79 0.23
CA ASP A 36 14.49 0.36 0.10
C ASP A 36 13.45 0.12 -1.02
N PRO A 37 12.23 0.65 -0.88
CA PRO A 37 11.26 0.59 -1.96
C PRO A 37 11.75 1.40 -3.17
N PRO A 38 11.33 1.05 -4.40
CA PRO A 38 11.68 1.81 -5.60
C PRO A 38 11.28 3.28 -5.45
N ILE A 39 12.17 4.19 -5.84
CA ILE A 39 11.95 5.64 -5.77
C ILE A 39 10.67 6.05 -6.51
N GLU A 40 10.40 5.40 -7.64
CA GLU A 40 9.23 5.69 -8.47
C GLU A 40 7.94 5.03 -7.97
N LEU A 41 7.94 4.28 -6.85
CA LEU A 41 6.76 3.55 -6.36
C LEU A 41 5.61 4.50 -5.99
N THR A 42 5.93 5.65 -5.40
CA THR A 42 4.95 6.65 -4.96
C THR A 42 5.63 8.01 -4.92
N THR A 43 4.85 9.07 -5.05
CA THR A 43 5.30 10.43 -4.81
C THR A 43 5.17 10.84 -3.34
N SER A 44 4.53 10.00 -2.53
CA SER A 44 4.32 10.24 -1.11
C SER A 44 5.48 9.66 -0.29
N GLN A 45 5.78 10.31 0.84
CA GLN A 45 6.75 9.82 1.82
C GLN A 45 6.26 8.58 2.60
N ASP A 46 4.99 8.21 2.46
CA ASP A 46 4.32 7.15 3.21
C ASP A 46 5.04 5.79 3.17
N VAL A 47 5.60 5.42 2.02
CA VAL A 47 6.35 4.16 1.88
C VAL A 47 7.64 4.11 2.70
N TYR A 48 8.14 5.27 3.09
CA TYR A 48 9.36 5.42 3.87
C TYR A 48 9.09 5.67 5.36
N THR A 49 7.90 6.12 5.74
CA THR A 49 7.56 6.46 7.13
C THR A 49 6.68 5.41 7.78
N ASP A 50 5.54 5.10 7.16
CA ASP A 50 4.46 4.32 7.77
C ASP A 50 4.86 2.87 8.14
N PRO A 51 5.58 2.09 7.31
CA PRO A 51 5.85 0.69 7.62
C PRO A 51 6.56 0.49 8.97
N ALA A 52 7.58 1.31 9.24
CA ALA A 52 8.32 1.25 10.50
C ALA A 52 7.48 1.78 11.68
N GLN A 53 6.62 2.78 11.45
CA GLN A 53 5.69 3.27 12.47
C GLN A 53 4.72 2.18 12.93
N TYR A 54 4.23 1.32 12.03
CA TYR A 54 3.31 0.23 12.40
C TYR A 54 3.98 -0.94 13.14
N THR A 55 5.31 -0.99 13.17
CA THR A 55 6.09 -2.02 13.87
C THR A 55 6.90 -1.47 15.05
N SER A 56 6.87 -0.16 15.29
CA SER A 56 7.66 0.52 16.32
C SER A 56 7.35 0.02 17.74
N PHE A 57 6.07 -0.18 18.07
CA PHE A 57 5.65 -0.69 19.38
C PHE A 57 6.14 -2.13 19.62
N ALA A 58 6.12 -2.97 18.59
CA ALA A 58 6.67 -4.32 18.66
C ALA A 58 8.19 -4.31 18.86
N ARG A 59 8.90 -3.44 18.13
CA ARG A 59 10.34 -3.22 18.33
C ARG A 59 10.61 -2.82 19.77
N ASN A 60 9.90 -1.80 20.28
CA ASN A 60 10.11 -1.28 21.61
C ASN A 60 9.90 -2.36 22.68
N TYR A 61 8.88 -3.21 22.51
CA TYR A 61 8.65 -4.33 23.42
C TYR A 61 9.80 -5.33 23.41
N VAL A 62 10.36 -5.66 22.24
CA VAL A 62 11.48 -6.60 22.12
C VAL A 62 12.79 -6.02 22.66
N LEU A 63 13.07 -4.73 22.42
CA LEU A 63 14.31 -4.08 22.85
C LEU A 63 14.29 -3.61 24.31
N PHE A 64 13.16 -3.10 24.78
CA PHE A 64 13.05 -2.38 26.05
C PHE A 64 12.06 -3.03 27.04
N GLY A 65 11.42 -4.15 26.68
CA GLY A 65 10.45 -4.85 27.54
C GLY A 65 9.10 -4.14 27.69
N SER A 66 8.91 -2.97 27.08
CA SER A 66 7.66 -2.20 27.08
C SER A 66 7.27 -1.82 25.66
N PHE A 67 6.00 -2.01 25.31
CA PHE A 67 5.50 -1.54 24.01
C PHE A 67 5.65 -0.02 23.86
N ASN A 68 5.50 0.73 24.95
CA ASN A 68 5.45 2.18 24.94
C ASN A 68 6.28 2.76 26.10
N PRO A 69 7.62 2.70 26.01
CA PRO A 69 8.51 3.14 27.10
C PRO A 69 8.44 4.66 27.36
N LEU A 70 7.96 5.43 26.39
CA LEU A 70 7.81 6.90 26.49
C LEU A 70 6.37 7.32 26.85
N HIS A 71 5.47 6.36 27.08
CA HIS A 71 4.07 6.58 27.45
C HIS A 71 3.28 7.49 26.49
N ASP A 72 3.58 7.46 25.18
CA ASP A 72 2.78 8.15 24.15
C ASP A 72 1.63 7.28 23.64
N TYR A 73 0.39 7.66 23.96
CA TYR A 73 -0.81 6.90 23.60
C TYR A 73 -1.54 7.45 22.36
N ARG A 74 -0.98 8.46 21.67
CA ARG A 74 -1.62 9.06 20.48
C ARG A 74 -1.91 8.04 19.39
N LEU A 75 -1.00 7.09 19.17
CA LEU A 75 -1.08 6.09 18.10
C LEU A 75 -1.53 4.72 18.60
N VAL A 76 -2.58 4.70 19.44
CA VAL A 76 -3.18 3.46 19.96
C VAL A 76 -3.55 2.46 18.87
N PHE A 77 -3.99 2.93 17.69
CA PHE A 77 -4.31 2.06 16.56
C PHE A 77 -3.11 1.25 16.07
N PHE A 78 -1.90 1.79 16.18
CA PHE A 78 -0.70 1.11 15.72
C PHE A 78 -0.27 0.10 16.76
N LEU A 79 -0.27 0.50 18.03
CA LEU A 79 -0.02 -0.37 19.19
C LEU A 79 -0.95 -1.58 19.22
N LYS A 80 -2.26 -1.34 19.10
CA LYS A 80 -3.32 -2.37 19.15
C LYS A 80 -3.68 -2.84 17.74
N SER A 81 -2.69 -3.09 16.89
CA SER A 81 -2.89 -3.65 15.55
C SER A 81 -2.46 -5.10 15.46
N ALA A 82 -3.05 -5.82 14.49
CA ALA A 82 -2.60 -7.16 14.11
C ALA A 82 -1.17 -7.15 13.56
N THR A 83 -0.74 -6.04 12.95
CA THR A 83 0.63 -5.84 12.48
C THR A 83 1.62 -5.82 13.65
N THR A 84 1.33 -5.09 14.73
CA THR A 84 2.17 -5.11 15.94
C THR A 84 2.22 -6.51 16.57
N LEU A 85 1.08 -7.21 16.66
CA LEU A 85 1.06 -8.57 17.22
C LEU A 85 1.97 -9.53 16.44
N LEU A 86 1.85 -9.55 15.11
CA LEU A 86 2.68 -10.40 14.26
C LEU A 86 4.15 -9.96 14.28
N ALA A 87 4.41 -8.65 14.33
CA ALA A 87 5.76 -8.10 14.44
C ALA A 87 6.46 -8.55 15.74
N VAL A 88 5.76 -8.61 16.88
CA VAL A 88 6.35 -9.15 18.13
C VAL A 88 6.80 -10.59 17.94
N ALA A 89 5.97 -11.43 17.31
CA ALA A 89 6.32 -12.82 17.08
C ALA A 89 7.56 -12.94 16.15
N ILE A 90 7.58 -12.20 15.05
CA ILE A 90 8.68 -12.23 14.09
C ILE A 90 9.98 -11.64 14.70
N PHE A 91 9.92 -10.51 15.41
CA PHE A 91 11.08 -9.91 16.04
C PHE A 91 11.66 -10.76 17.16
N LYS A 92 10.83 -11.49 17.93
CA LYS A 92 11.34 -12.45 18.92
C LYS A 92 12.05 -13.64 18.30
N LEU A 93 11.62 -14.08 17.11
CA LEU A 93 12.20 -15.24 16.42
C LEU A 93 13.44 -14.90 15.60
N PHE A 94 13.46 -13.74 14.95
CA PHE A 94 14.48 -13.39 13.96
C PHE A 94 15.28 -12.13 14.31
N GLY A 95 15.03 -11.53 15.48
CA GLY A 95 15.60 -10.24 15.87
C GLY A 95 14.88 -9.05 15.21
N VAL A 96 15.16 -7.84 15.70
CA VAL A 96 14.64 -6.59 15.12
C VAL A 96 15.54 -6.17 13.95
N SER A 97 14.96 -6.08 12.75
CA SER A 97 15.64 -5.67 11.52
C SER A 97 14.65 -5.17 10.47
N TYR A 98 15.14 -4.55 9.40
CA TYR A 98 14.29 -4.14 8.26
C TYR A 98 13.66 -5.34 7.55
N ALA A 99 14.42 -6.42 7.36
CA ALA A 99 13.91 -7.64 6.74
C ALA A 99 12.80 -8.28 7.59
N SER A 100 12.98 -8.39 8.91
CA SER A 100 11.97 -8.95 9.81
C SER A 100 10.72 -8.06 9.90
N ALA A 101 10.86 -6.73 9.86
CA ALA A 101 9.72 -5.82 9.83
C ALA A 101 8.91 -6.01 8.53
N ASN A 102 9.58 -6.05 7.38
CA ASN A 102 8.95 -6.30 6.08
C ASN A 102 8.37 -7.71 5.97
N ALA A 103 8.94 -8.71 6.66
CA ALA A 103 8.35 -10.06 6.72
C ALA A 103 6.92 -10.06 7.29
N VAL A 104 6.56 -9.11 8.16
CA VAL A 104 5.20 -8.94 8.68
C VAL A 104 4.22 -8.62 7.54
N GLY A 105 4.55 -7.63 6.71
CA GLY A 105 3.75 -7.26 5.54
C GLY A 105 3.62 -8.41 4.55
N LEU A 106 4.76 -9.04 4.26
CA LEU A 106 4.85 -10.19 3.37
C LEU A 106 3.96 -11.34 3.85
N ALA A 107 3.97 -11.67 5.14
CA ALA A 107 3.16 -12.77 5.69
C ALA A 107 1.65 -12.54 5.45
N PHE A 108 1.15 -11.34 5.72
CA PHE A 108 -0.26 -11.01 5.48
C PHE A 108 -0.60 -10.98 3.98
N SER A 109 0.18 -10.27 3.17
CA SER A 109 -0.11 -10.10 1.74
C SER A 109 0.01 -11.44 0.99
N PHE A 110 1.02 -12.25 1.29
CA PHE A 110 1.21 -13.55 0.66
C PHE A 110 0.11 -14.53 1.04
N SER A 111 -0.29 -14.58 2.32
CA SER A 111 -1.42 -15.39 2.76
C SER A 111 -2.73 -14.98 2.06
N THR A 112 -2.91 -13.68 1.79
CA THR A 112 -4.04 -13.16 1.00
C THR A 112 -4.05 -13.76 -0.40
N LEU A 113 -2.90 -13.85 -1.08
CA LEU A 113 -2.79 -14.46 -2.41
C LEU A 113 -3.20 -15.93 -2.42
N ILE A 114 -2.76 -16.70 -1.42
CA ILE A 114 -3.09 -18.12 -1.29
C ILE A 114 -4.59 -18.33 -1.08
N LEU A 115 -5.21 -17.54 -0.20
CA LEU A 115 -6.66 -17.62 0.04
C LEU A 115 -7.46 -17.23 -1.20
N LEU A 116 -7.05 -16.17 -1.91
CA LEU A 116 -7.68 -15.75 -3.16
C LEU A 116 -7.57 -16.81 -4.25
N TYR A 117 -6.44 -17.51 -4.36
CA TYR A 117 -6.30 -18.65 -5.26
C TYR A 117 -7.42 -19.68 -5.03
N PHE A 118 -7.66 -20.10 -3.77
CA PHE A 118 -8.70 -21.08 -3.47
C PHE A 118 -10.12 -20.56 -3.70
N ILE A 119 -10.38 -19.29 -3.40
CA ILE A 119 -11.67 -18.63 -3.68
C ILE A 119 -11.92 -18.61 -5.19
N ILE A 120 -10.95 -18.18 -5.99
CA ILE A 120 -11.07 -18.08 -7.45
C ILE A 120 -11.17 -19.47 -8.07
N ARG A 121 -10.42 -20.45 -7.57
CA ARG A 121 -10.50 -21.86 -8.00
C ARG A 121 -11.93 -22.37 -7.90
N LYS A 122 -12.60 -22.10 -6.77
CA LYS A 122 -14.02 -22.47 -6.58
C LYS A 122 -14.97 -21.61 -7.44
N ALA A 123 -14.68 -20.32 -7.61
CA ALA A 123 -15.56 -19.39 -8.31
C ALA A 123 -15.52 -19.50 -9.84
N ALA A 124 -14.35 -19.78 -10.42
CA ALA A 124 -14.12 -19.67 -11.85
C ALA A 124 -13.24 -20.79 -12.44
N GLY A 125 -12.79 -21.74 -11.62
CA GLY A 125 -11.99 -22.89 -12.03
C GLY A 125 -10.48 -22.70 -11.87
N VAL A 126 -9.75 -23.79 -12.09
CA VAL A 126 -8.31 -23.91 -11.84
C VAL A 126 -7.49 -22.92 -12.68
N ILE A 127 -7.81 -22.79 -13.97
CA ILE A 127 -7.05 -21.90 -14.88
C ILE A 127 -7.15 -20.45 -14.44
N ALA A 128 -8.34 -19.97 -14.08
CA ALA A 128 -8.50 -18.61 -13.57
C ALA A 128 -7.70 -18.38 -12.28
N ALA A 129 -7.62 -19.38 -11.40
CA ALA A 129 -6.86 -19.29 -10.16
C ALA A 129 -5.35 -19.24 -10.41
N LEU A 130 -4.83 -20.10 -11.30
CA LEU A 130 -3.42 -20.10 -11.69
C LEU A 130 -3.04 -18.81 -12.42
N LEU A 131 -3.88 -18.31 -13.32
CA LEU A 131 -3.68 -17.04 -13.99
C LEU A 131 -3.69 -15.86 -13.01
N PHE A 132 -4.61 -15.85 -12.04
CA PHE A 132 -4.63 -14.83 -10.99
C PHE A 132 -3.31 -14.81 -10.25
N LEU A 133 -2.89 -15.98 -9.75
CA LEU A 133 -1.65 -16.11 -8.98
C LEU A 133 -0.45 -15.68 -9.82
N LEU A 134 -0.37 -16.10 -11.09
CA LEU A 134 0.70 -15.70 -12.00
C LEU A 134 0.71 -14.18 -12.23
N PHE A 135 -0.44 -13.58 -12.56
CA PHE A 135 -0.54 -12.17 -12.88
C PHE A 135 -0.16 -11.29 -11.68
N ILE A 136 -0.72 -11.57 -10.51
CA ILE A 136 -0.45 -10.76 -9.30
C ILE A 136 0.94 -11.02 -8.72
N SER A 137 1.58 -12.15 -9.06
CA SER A 137 2.95 -12.44 -8.64
C SER A 137 3.96 -11.46 -9.23
N PHE A 138 3.68 -10.94 -10.41
CA PHE A 138 4.52 -9.99 -11.13
C PHE A 138 3.94 -8.57 -11.13
N ASP A 139 2.86 -8.30 -10.40
CA ASP A 139 2.38 -6.93 -10.24
C ASP A 139 3.38 -6.12 -9.42
N PHE A 140 3.88 -5.03 -10.03
CA PHE A 140 4.89 -4.19 -9.43
C PHE A 140 4.40 -3.56 -8.12
N ASN A 141 3.20 -2.99 -8.12
CA ASN A 141 2.65 -2.33 -6.93
C ASN A 141 2.48 -3.34 -5.78
N GLN A 142 1.85 -4.49 -6.05
CA GLN A 142 1.57 -5.50 -5.05
C GLN A 142 2.83 -6.20 -4.52
N THR A 143 3.89 -6.28 -5.32
CA THR A 143 5.18 -6.82 -4.85
C THR A 143 5.78 -5.93 -3.77
N PHE A 144 5.81 -4.61 -3.99
CA PHE A 144 6.43 -3.68 -3.04
C PHE A 144 5.49 -3.29 -1.88
N PHE A 145 4.23 -2.94 -2.13
CA PHE A 145 3.28 -2.66 -1.05
C PHE A 145 2.97 -3.92 -0.24
N GLY A 146 2.99 -5.10 -0.86
CA GLY A 146 2.75 -6.36 -0.18
C GLY A 146 3.87 -6.77 0.78
N ARG A 147 5.12 -6.35 0.55
CA ARG A 147 6.23 -6.66 1.47
C ARG A 147 6.43 -5.64 2.58
N LEU A 148 5.86 -4.44 2.47
CA LEU A 148 5.95 -3.43 3.53
C LEU A 148 4.92 -3.70 4.61
N SER A 149 5.23 -3.43 5.88
CA SER A 149 4.38 -3.68 7.06
C SER A 149 3.16 -2.76 7.19
N PHE A 150 2.51 -2.44 6.07
CA PHE A 150 1.28 -1.68 6.00
C PHE A 150 0.11 -2.36 6.70
N LEU A 151 -0.69 -1.57 7.42
CA LEU A 151 -1.95 -2.02 8.04
C LEU A 151 -2.97 -2.52 7.00
N GLU A 152 -2.88 -2.04 5.76
CA GLU A 152 -3.71 -2.47 4.64
C GLU A 152 -3.49 -3.96 4.32
N ASN A 153 -2.28 -4.49 4.51
CA ASN A 153 -2.00 -5.90 4.24
C ASN A 153 -2.75 -6.80 5.23
N SER A 154 -2.77 -6.46 6.52
CA SER A 154 -3.53 -7.23 7.53
C SER A 154 -5.04 -7.07 7.32
N MET A 155 -5.52 -5.85 7.03
CA MET A 155 -6.91 -5.59 6.66
C MET A 155 -7.38 -6.47 5.49
N ASN A 156 -6.63 -6.48 4.38
CA ASN A 156 -6.94 -7.26 3.20
C ASN A 156 -6.93 -8.77 3.50
N PHE A 157 -5.93 -9.25 4.26
CA PHE A 157 -5.85 -10.65 4.68
C PHE A 157 -7.09 -11.09 5.46
N PHE A 158 -7.48 -10.34 6.49
CA PHE A 158 -8.61 -10.68 7.34
C PHE A 158 -9.95 -10.61 6.59
N ALA A 159 -10.15 -9.63 5.71
CA ALA A 159 -11.34 -9.54 4.86
C ALA A 159 -11.44 -10.72 3.89
N VAL A 160 -10.32 -11.11 3.25
CA VAL A 160 -10.27 -12.27 2.35
C VAL A 160 -10.44 -13.57 3.12
N ALA A 161 -9.84 -13.72 4.30
CA ALA A 161 -10.00 -14.90 5.15
C ALA A 161 -11.45 -15.06 5.63
N SER A 162 -12.09 -13.95 6.01
CA SER A 162 -13.52 -13.91 6.32
C SER A 162 -14.35 -14.41 5.13
N PHE A 163 -14.08 -13.90 3.93
CA PHE A 163 -14.80 -14.33 2.73
C PHE A 163 -14.50 -15.79 2.38
N ALA A 164 -13.25 -16.25 2.53
CA ALA A 164 -12.86 -17.64 2.32
C ALA A 164 -13.66 -18.58 3.24
N LEU A 165 -13.79 -18.27 4.53
CA LEU A 165 -14.60 -19.06 5.44
C LEU A 165 -16.09 -19.02 5.05
N LEU A 166 -16.63 -17.85 4.74
CA LEU A 166 -18.03 -17.69 4.37
C LEU A 166 -18.40 -18.42 3.06
N TYR A 167 -17.47 -18.42 2.09
CA TYR A 167 -17.68 -18.93 0.75
C TYR A 167 -17.27 -20.40 0.61
N LEU A 168 -16.17 -20.85 1.22
CA LEU A 168 -15.63 -22.20 1.06
C LEU A 168 -16.22 -23.18 2.08
N SER A 169 -16.51 -22.75 3.30
CA SER A 169 -17.01 -23.62 4.37
C SER A 169 -18.46 -24.03 4.19
N ARG A 170 -18.80 -25.23 4.68
CA ARG A 170 -20.18 -25.72 4.87
C ARG A 170 -20.60 -25.76 6.34
N LYS A 171 -19.66 -25.54 7.28
CA LYS A 171 -19.90 -25.69 8.71
C LYS A 171 -20.40 -24.36 9.30
N ALA A 172 -21.60 -24.38 9.88
CA ALA A 172 -22.21 -23.20 10.50
C ALA A 172 -21.36 -22.61 11.64
N ALA A 173 -20.61 -23.45 12.36
CA ALA A 173 -19.71 -23.03 13.43
C ALA A 173 -18.55 -22.12 12.97
N LEU A 174 -18.21 -22.12 11.67
CA LEU A 174 -17.16 -21.25 11.12
C LEU A 174 -17.69 -19.88 10.68
N LEU A 175 -19.00 -19.66 10.72
CA LEU A 175 -19.61 -18.39 10.30
C LEU A 175 -19.38 -17.26 11.31
N PRO A 176 -19.49 -17.47 12.64
CA PRO A 176 -19.06 -16.47 13.61
C PRO A 176 -17.57 -16.13 13.46
N LEU A 177 -16.72 -17.13 13.20
CA LEU A 177 -15.29 -16.88 12.95
C LEU A 177 -15.07 -16.01 11.71
N ALA A 178 -15.83 -16.22 10.63
CA ALA A 178 -15.79 -15.34 9.47
C ALA A 178 -16.14 -13.89 9.83
N GLY A 179 -17.17 -13.67 10.65
CA GLY A 179 -17.55 -12.35 11.16
C GLY A 179 -16.45 -11.71 12.02
N LEU A 180 -15.87 -12.49 12.94
CA LEU A 180 -14.74 -12.08 13.79
C LEU A 180 -13.55 -11.63 12.94
N LEU A 181 -13.21 -12.37 11.88
CA LEU A 181 -12.11 -12.00 10.99
C LEU A 181 -12.39 -10.70 10.25
N LEU A 182 -13.59 -10.48 9.71
CA LEU A 182 -13.90 -9.20 9.03
C LEU A 182 -13.75 -8.02 10.00
N GLY A 183 -14.31 -8.13 11.20
CA GLY A 183 -14.16 -7.07 12.19
C GLY A 183 -12.72 -6.92 12.68
N ALA A 184 -11.93 -8.00 12.77
CA ALA A 184 -10.49 -7.90 13.04
C ALA A 184 -9.76 -7.09 11.95
N GLY A 185 -10.07 -7.32 10.68
CA GLY A 185 -9.51 -6.55 9.57
C GLY A 185 -9.85 -5.06 9.62
N ILE A 186 -11.05 -4.71 10.07
CA ILE A 186 -11.51 -3.30 10.18
C ILE A 186 -10.91 -2.62 11.42
N PHE A 187 -11.02 -3.26 12.59
CA PHE A 187 -10.71 -2.63 13.87
C PHE A 187 -9.25 -2.78 14.33
N PHE A 188 -8.57 -3.85 13.90
CA PHE A 188 -7.17 -4.16 14.23
C PHE A 188 -6.24 -4.16 12.99
N GLY A 189 -6.80 -4.10 11.78
CA GLY A 189 -6.08 -3.80 10.55
C GLY A 189 -6.15 -2.31 10.25
N LYS A 190 -7.19 -1.87 9.54
CA LYS A 190 -7.41 -0.45 9.23
C LYS A 190 -8.89 -0.14 9.03
N LEU A 191 -9.35 0.99 9.55
CA LEU A 191 -10.77 1.40 9.50
C LEU A 191 -11.33 1.54 8.08
N ILE A 192 -10.49 1.89 7.10
CA ILE A 192 -10.93 1.91 5.69
C ILE A 192 -11.42 0.55 5.19
N GLY A 193 -11.13 -0.55 5.91
CA GLY A 193 -11.67 -1.87 5.64
C GLY A 193 -13.20 -1.95 5.71
N MET A 194 -13.89 -0.94 6.26
CA MET A 194 -15.34 -0.81 6.18
C MET A 194 -15.87 -0.84 4.72
N THR A 195 -15.03 -0.52 3.74
CA THR A 195 -15.36 -0.67 2.32
C THR A 195 -15.72 -2.11 1.94
N TYR A 196 -15.23 -3.12 2.68
CA TYR A 196 -15.59 -4.52 2.49
C TYR A 196 -17.04 -4.83 2.89
N PHE A 197 -17.76 -3.98 3.63
CA PHE A 197 -19.19 -4.23 3.86
C PHE A 197 -19.98 -4.29 2.56
N PHE A 198 -19.61 -3.49 1.56
CA PHE A 198 -20.29 -3.47 0.26
C PHE A 198 -20.24 -4.84 -0.46
N PRO A 199 -19.07 -5.45 -0.73
CA PRO A 199 -19.04 -6.78 -1.37
C PRO A 199 -19.67 -7.89 -0.54
N PHE A 200 -19.56 -7.86 0.81
CA PHE A 200 -20.23 -8.82 1.67
C PHE A 200 -21.76 -8.69 1.61
N PHE A 201 -22.27 -7.45 1.58
CA PHE A 201 -23.69 -7.17 1.43
C PHE A 201 -24.22 -7.62 0.07
N CYS A 202 -23.53 -7.27 -1.03
CA CYS A 202 -23.91 -7.75 -2.37
C CYS A 202 -23.90 -9.28 -2.48
N TYR A 203 -22.92 -9.93 -1.86
CA TYR A 203 -22.86 -11.39 -1.77
C TYR A 203 -24.05 -11.98 -0.99
N ALA A 204 -24.41 -11.38 0.14
CA ALA A 204 -25.57 -11.78 0.94
C ALA A 204 -26.88 -11.63 0.18
N LEU A 205 -27.11 -10.45 -0.42
CA LEU A 205 -28.29 -10.20 -1.24
C LEU A 205 -28.40 -11.20 -2.40
N TYR A 206 -27.27 -11.54 -3.03
CA TYR A 206 -27.24 -12.53 -4.10
C TYR A 206 -27.66 -13.93 -3.62
N GLU A 207 -27.13 -14.41 -2.49
CA GLU A 207 -27.55 -15.70 -1.91
C GLU A 207 -29.03 -15.69 -1.54
N PHE A 208 -29.51 -14.64 -0.87
CA PHE A 208 -30.93 -14.50 -0.52
C PHE A 208 -31.82 -14.52 -1.77
N TYR A 209 -31.50 -13.73 -2.78
CA TYR A 209 -32.30 -13.63 -4.00
C TYR A 209 -32.41 -14.96 -4.75
N LEU A 210 -31.32 -15.75 -4.78
CA LEU A 210 -31.35 -17.05 -5.46
C LEU A 210 -31.99 -18.17 -4.64
N GLY A 211 -31.75 -18.21 -3.33
CA GLY A 211 -32.29 -19.22 -2.41
C GLY A 211 -33.74 -18.99 -1.97
N TYR A 212 -34.31 -17.83 -2.28
CA TYR A 212 -35.70 -17.52 -1.94
C TYR A 212 -36.71 -18.30 -2.83
N PRO A 213 -37.78 -18.89 -2.26
CA PRO A 213 -38.18 -18.88 -0.83
C PRO A 213 -37.72 -20.08 0.00
N SER A 214 -37.21 -21.16 -0.60
CA SER A 214 -37.00 -22.45 0.06
C SER A 214 -35.90 -22.44 1.13
N GLU A 215 -34.95 -21.50 1.08
CA GLU A 215 -33.78 -21.50 1.97
C GLU A 215 -33.64 -20.26 2.87
N THR A 216 -34.64 -19.36 2.88
CA THR A 216 -34.55 -18.05 3.54
C THR A 216 -34.12 -18.13 5.01
N LYS A 217 -34.71 -19.05 5.80
CA LYS A 217 -34.36 -19.24 7.22
C LYS A 217 -32.90 -19.69 7.40
N ARG A 218 -32.40 -20.55 6.52
CA ARG A 218 -31.02 -21.05 6.56
C ARG A 218 -30.02 -19.95 6.23
N ILE A 219 -30.31 -19.17 5.19
CA ILE A 219 -29.48 -18.05 4.75
C ILE A 219 -29.50 -16.94 5.81
N ALA A 220 -30.66 -16.62 6.38
CA ALA A 220 -30.78 -15.68 7.51
C ALA A 220 -29.95 -16.13 8.71
N LYS A 221 -30.09 -17.40 9.14
CA LYS A 221 -29.25 -17.94 10.22
C LYS A 221 -27.76 -17.83 9.91
N LYS A 222 -27.34 -18.09 8.66
CA LYS A 222 -25.94 -17.96 8.23
C LYS A 222 -25.41 -16.54 8.47
N TYR A 223 -26.14 -15.53 8.01
CA TYR A 223 -25.72 -14.13 8.15
C TYR A 223 -25.91 -13.58 9.56
N LEU A 224 -26.88 -14.08 10.34
CA LEU A 224 -27.00 -13.77 11.76
C LEU A 224 -25.78 -14.27 12.55
N LEU A 225 -25.33 -15.51 12.29
CA LEU A 225 -24.11 -16.05 12.91
C LEU A 225 -22.86 -15.26 12.51
N PHE A 226 -22.76 -14.88 11.24
CA PHE A 226 -21.70 -13.98 10.76
C PHE A 226 -21.73 -12.63 11.48
N ALA A 227 -22.90 -11.98 11.53
CA ALA A 227 -23.08 -10.69 12.18
C ALA A 227 -22.79 -10.77 13.69
N ALA A 228 -23.16 -11.86 14.36
CA ALA A 228 -22.85 -12.10 15.77
C ALA A 228 -21.33 -12.16 16.01
N GLY A 229 -20.58 -12.84 15.14
CA GLY A 229 -19.13 -12.84 15.18
C GLY A 229 -18.52 -11.45 14.99
N PHE A 230 -19.01 -10.70 13.99
CA PHE A 230 -18.58 -9.32 13.77
C PHE A 230 -18.88 -8.41 14.97
N ALA A 231 -20.08 -8.52 15.55
CA ALA A 231 -20.46 -7.78 16.74
C ALA A 231 -19.58 -8.13 17.94
N GLY A 232 -19.20 -9.40 18.09
CA GLY A 232 -18.29 -9.84 19.15
C GLY A 232 -16.94 -9.12 19.11
N ILE A 233 -16.30 -9.03 17.94
CA ILE A 233 -15.02 -8.30 17.81
C ILE A 233 -15.18 -6.79 17.90
N ALA A 234 -16.31 -6.23 17.43
CA ALA A 234 -16.62 -4.81 17.59
C ALA A 234 -16.78 -4.42 19.07
N VAL A 235 -17.51 -5.23 19.84
CA VAL A 235 -17.68 -5.06 21.30
C VAL A 235 -16.33 -5.23 22.01
N PHE A 236 -15.55 -6.24 21.64
CA PHE A 236 -14.20 -6.43 22.18
C PHE A 236 -13.33 -5.20 21.91
N TRP A 237 -13.27 -4.72 20.66
CA TRP A 237 -12.50 -3.53 20.31
C TRP A 237 -12.99 -2.29 21.05
N TYR A 238 -14.31 -2.13 21.22
CA TYR A 238 -14.87 -1.01 21.97
C TYR A 238 -14.34 -0.98 23.41
N PHE A 239 -14.43 -2.11 24.14
CA PHE A 239 -13.98 -2.16 25.54
C PHE A 239 -12.45 -2.23 25.69
N PHE A 240 -11.75 -2.85 24.74
CA PHE A 240 -10.30 -3.04 24.81
C PHE A 240 -9.52 -1.83 24.27
N SER A 241 -9.98 -1.21 23.19
CA SER A 241 -9.27 -0.13 22.48
C SER A 241 -9.93 1.22 22.65
N TYR A 242 -11.21 1.36 22.27
CA TYR A 242 -11.88 2.65 22.20
C TYR A 242 -12.13 3.25 23.59
N ARG A 243 -12.90 2.58 24.46
CA ARG A 243 -13.32 3.11 25.76
C ARG A 243 -12.14 3.55 26.64
N PRO A 244 -11.03 2.79 26.77
CA PRO A 244 -9.90 3.23 27.59
C PRO A 244 -9.12 4.41 27.00
N MET A 245 -9.26 4.69 25.70
CA MET A 245 -8.47 5.68 24.97
C MET A 245 -9.34 6.52 24.03
N ALA A 246 -10.56 6.84 24.47
CA ALA A 246 -11.60 7.40 23.60
C ALA A 246 -11.17 8.75 22.99
N SER A 247 -10.51 9.60 23.78
CA SER A 247 -9.97 10.88 23.31
C SER A 247 -8.90 10.70 22.23
N SER A 248 -7.94 9.80 22.44
CA SER A 248 -6.87 9.53 21.47
C SER A 248 -7.42 8.90 20.19
N VAL A 249 -8.36 7.96 20.32
CA VAL A 249 -9.00 7.32 19.15
C VAL A 249 -9.81 8.34 18.35
N THR A 250 -10.70 9.09 19.00
CA THR A 250 -11.54 10.09 18.34
C THR A 250 -10.68 11.16 17.68
N GLY A 251 -9.69 11.72 18.40
CA GLY A 251 -8.78 12.71 17.85
C GLY A 251 -8.00 12.20 16.63
N TYR A 252 -7.50 10.97 16.67
CA TYR A 252 -6.83 10.37 15.51
C TYR A 252 -7.78 10.18 14.31
N VAL A 253 -9.01 9.72 14.55
CA VAL A 253 -10.00 9.51 13.48
C VAL A 253 -10.43 10.83 12.87
N GLU A 254 -10.70 11.86 13.69
CA GLU A 254 -11.04 13.21 13.23
C GLU A 254 -9.90 13.83 12.41
N GLU A 255 -8.67 13.72 12.91
CA GLU A 255 -7.48 14.23 12.26
C GLU A 255 -7.29 13.61 10.85
N GLN A 256 -7.46 12.30 10.75
CA GLN A 256 -7.27 11.55 9.50
C GLN A 256 -8.46 11.66 8.53
N ALA A 257 -9.69 11.79 9.05
CA ALA A 257 -10.89 11.80 8.23
C ALA A 257 -11.25 13.20 7.71
N PHE A 258 -11.01 14.25 8.51
CA PHE A 258 -11.50 15.59 8.21
C PHE A 258 -10.39 16.64 8.21
N ASP A 259 -9.53 16.67 9.22
CA ASP A 259 -8.66 17.84 9.41
C ASP A 259 -7.53 17.92 8.39
N LEU A 260 -6.76 16.84 8.20
CA LEU A 260 -5.57 16.86 7.34
C LEU A 260 -5.90 17.07 5.85
N TYR A 261 -7.11 16.68 5.43
CA TYR A 261 -7.45 16.58 4.01
C TYR A 261 -8.72 17.32 3.60
N GLY A 262 -9.44 17.89 4.57
CA GLY A 262 -10.71 18.57 4.36
C GLY A 262 -11.85 17.66 3.89
N ALA A 263 -13.03 18.25 3.75
CA ALA A 263 -14.21 17.54 3.25
C ALA A 263 -13.98 16.98 1.82
N PRO A 264 -14.52 15.78 1.50
CA PRO A 264 -14.39 15.14 0.20
C PRO A 264 -14.76 16.08 -0.96
N THR A 265 -13.79 16.47 -1.77
CA THR A 265 -14.02 17.38 -2.91
C THR A 265 -14.95 16.79 -3.95
N ALA A 266 -14.97 15.45 -4.09
CA ALA A 266 -15.90 14.74 -4.97
C ALA A 266 -17.39 15.00 -4.64
N LEU A 267 -17.71 15.44 -3.41
CA LEU A 267 -19.08 15.70 -2.98
C LEU A 267 -19.47 17.18 -3.07
N LYS A 268 -18.57 18.06 -3.51
CA LYS A 268 -18.83 19.50 -3.64
C LYS A 268 -19.67 19.85 -4.86
N SER A 269 -19.48 19.14 -5.98
CA SER A 269 -20.23 19.34 -7.21
C SER A 269 -20.27 18.07 -8.06
N PHE A 270 -21.21 17.98 -9.01
CA PHE A 270 -21.26 16.86 -9.96
C PHE A 270 -20.03 16.82 -10.87
N GLY A 271 -19.47 17.99 -11.23
CA GLY A 271 -18.23 18.09 -12.01
C GLY A 271 -17.03 17.51 -11.25
N ASP A 272 -16.89 17.86 -9.96
CA ASP A 272 -15.85 17.30 -9.09
C ASP A 272 -16.02 15.79 -8.91
N PHE A 273 -17.26 15.31 -8.75
CA PHE A 273 -17.54 13.89 -8.67
C PHE A 273 -17.05 13.16 -9.93
N LEU A 274 -17.42 13.66 -11.12
CA LEU A 274 -17.01 13.08 -12.39
C LEU A 274 -15.49 13.14 -12.59
N TYR A 275 -14.86 14.26 -12.23
CA TYR A 275 -13.41 14.41 -12.24
C TYR A 275 -12.73 13.37 -11.37
N LYS A 276 -13.19 13.21 -10.12
CA LYS A 276 -12.59 12.28 -9.16
C LYS A 276 -12.85 10.82 -9.53
N TYR A 277 -14.00 10.54 -10.14
CA TYR A 277 -14.31 9.26 -10.74
C TYR A 277 -13.27 8.92 -11.81
N VAL A 278 -13.14 9.70 -12.89
CA VAL A 278 -12.24 9.31 -13.99
C VAL A 278 -10.74 9.45 -13.66
N SER A 279 -10.36 10.36 -12.75
CA SER A 279 -8.96 10.61 -12.36
C SER A 279 -8.45 9.71 -11.23
N LEU A 280 -9.26 8.78 -10.70
CA LEU A 280 -8.78 7.84 -9.69
C LEU A 280 -7.59 7.05 -10.24
N GLY A 281 -6.52 6.94 -9.45
CA GLY A 281 -5.30 6.25 -9.85
C GLY A 281 -4.29 7.09 -10.64
N MET A 282 -4.66 8.31 -11.09
CA MET A 282 -3.77 9.17 -11.86
C MET A 282 -2.56 9.65 -11.05
N LYS A 283 -2.81 10.34 -9.92
CA LYS A 283 -1.72 10.85 -9.06
C LYS A 283 -0.83 9.74 -8.49
N SER A 284 -1.42 8.57 -8.22
CA SER A 284 -0.71 7.39 -7.72
C SER A 284 -0.08 6.54 -8.82
N ARG A 285 -0.34 6.85 -10.09
CA ARG A 285 0.06 6.05 -11.26
C ARG A 285 -0.36 4.58 -11.17
N LEU A 286 -1.48 4.29 -10.50
CA LEU A 286 -1.96 2.91 -10.31
C LEU A 286 -2.13 2.22 -11.66
N PHE A 287 -3.03 2.76 -12.49
CA PHE A 287 -3.43 2.13 -13.75
C PHE A 287 -2.36 2.20 -14.83
N GLU A 288 -1.47 3.20 -14.78
CA GLU A 288 -0.26 3.27 -15.61
C GLU A 288 0.66 2.06 -15.39
N ARG A 289 0.70 1.52 -14.15
CA ARG A 289 1.54 0.37 -13.80
C ARG A 289 0.86 -0.98 -13.98
N MET A 290 -0.47 -1.02 -14.15
CA MET A 290 -1.24 -2.24 -14.41
C MET A 290 -2.28 -2.06 -15.54
N PRO A 291 -1.91 -1.54 -16.72
CA PRO A 291 -2.89 -1.15 -17.74
C PRO A 291 -3.66 -2.35 -18.29
N VAL A 292 -2.96 -3.44 -18.64
CA VAL A 292 -3.59 -4.64 -19.19
C VAL A 292 -4.49 -5.33 -18.16
N PRO A 293 -4.06 -5.59 -16.90
CA PRO A 293 -4.94 -6.11 -15.85
C PRO A 293 -6.15 -5.23 -15.58
N ALA A 294 -5.98 -3.90 -15.55
CA ALA A 294 -7.08 -2.98 -15.35
C ALA A 294 -8.11 -3.08 -16.48
N LEU A 295 -7.67 -3.02 -17.75
CA LEU A 295 -8.54 -3.16 -18.92
C LEU A 295 -9.27 -4.50 -18.93
N LEU A 296 -8.60 -5.60 -18.58
CA LEU A 296 -9.22 -6.92 -18.48
C LEU A 296 -10.22 -7.02 -17.33
N GLY A 297 -9.90 -6.43 -16.17
CA GLY A 297 -10.79 -6.35 -15.02
C GLY A 297 -12.06 -5.55 -15.33
N TRP A 298 -11.91 -4.36 -15.93
CA TRP A 298 -13.04 -3.53 -16.41
C TRP A 298 -13.82 -4.23 -17.52
N GLY A 299 -13.13 -4.90 -18.44
CA GLY A 299 -13.75 -5.72 -19.48
C GLY A 299 -14.63 -6.84 -18.90
N MET A 300 -14.19 -7.47 -17.81
CA MET A 300 -15.00 -8.46 -17.10
C MET A 300 -16.23 -7.83 -16.42
N ILE A 301 -16.08 -6.66 -15.80
CA ILE A 301 -17.19 -5.88 -15.21
C ILE A 301 -18.22 -5.55 -16.31
N VAL A 302 -17.77 -5.02 -17.45
CA VAL A 302 -18.62 -4.74 -18.61
C VAL A 302 -19.29 -6.02 -19.12
N PHE A 303 -18.58 -7.15 -19.19
CA PHE A 303 -19.14 -8.43 -19.61
C PHE A 303 -20.23 -8.95 -18.65
N ILE A 304 -20.05 -8.76 -17.34
CA ILE A 304 -21.07 -9.10 -16.34
C ILE A 304 -22.29 -8.20 -16.54
N LEU A 305 -22.10 -6.89 -16.66
CA LEU A 305 -23.19 -5.95 -16.91
C LEU A 305 -23.93 -6.28 -18.19
N TYR A 306 -23.22 -6.54 -19.28
CA TYR A 306 -23.79 -6.96 -20.57
C TYR A 306 -24.73 -8.16 -20.42
N LYS A 307 -24.34 -9.15 -19.60
CA LYS A 307 -25.21 -10.29 -19.31
C LYS A 307 -26.43 -9.91 -18.48
N LEU A 308 -26.27 -9.04 -17.49
CA LEU A 308 -27.32 -8.72 -16.54
C LEU A 308 -28.30 -7.63 -17.03
N THR A 309 -27.93 -6.79 -17.99
CA THR A 309 -28.76 -5.64 -18.38
C THR A 309 -30.10 -6.02 -19.02
N PRO A 310 -30.23 -7.04 -19.89
CA PRO A 310 -31.55 -7.45 -20.30
C PRO A 310 -32.24 -8.03 -19.05
N LEU A 311 -33.15 -7.26 -18.48
CA LEU A 311 -33.83 -7.58 -17.21
C LEU A 311 -34.75 -8.80 -17.34
N SER A 312 -35.10 -9.17 -18.58
CA SER A 312 -35.70 -10.45 -18.88
C SER A 312 -34.80 -11.60 -18.40
N ASP A 313 -35.38 -12.51 -17.62
CA ASP A 313 -34.70 -13.65 -17.00
C ASP A 313 -33.51 -13.30 -16.09
N LEU A 314 -33.52 -12.14 -15.41
CA LEU A 314 -32.44 -11.72 -14.50
C LEU A 314 -32.04 -12.84 -13.52
N ARG A 315 -33.02 -13.54 -12.92
CA ARG A 315 -32.78 -14.68 -12.03
C ARG A 315 -31.96 -15.79 -12.70
N ARG A 316 -32.35 -16.24 -13.90
CA ARG A 316 -31.63 -17.30 -14.64
C ARG A 316 -30.19 -16.87 -14.96
N LYS A 317 -29.98 -15.59 -15.28
CA LYS A 317 -28.66 -15.04 -15.59
C LYS A 317 -27.80 -14.90 -14.34
N LEU A 318 -28.36 -14.47 -13.22
CA LEU A 318 -27.68 -14.44 -11.92
C LEU A 318 -27.29 -15.84 -11.45
N VAL A 319 -28.14 -16.85 -11.64
CA VAL A 319 -27.80 -18.27 -11.38
C VAL A 319 -26.60 -18.74 -12.22
N SER A 320 -26.36 -18.13 -13.38
CA SER A 320 -25.22 -18.48 -14.23
C SER A 320 -23.89 -17.86 -13.78
N LEU A 321 -23.93 -16.87 -12.89
CA LEU A 321 -22.75 -16.29 -12.26
C LEU A 321 -22.42 -17.09 -11.00
N SER A 322 -21.14 -17.22 -10.66
CA SER A 322 -20.77 -17.82 -9.38
C SER A 322 -20.87 -16.76 -8.25
N PRO A 323 -21.21 -17.16 -7.02
CA PRO A 323 -21.25 -16.23 -5.90
C PRO A 323 -19.91 -15.49 -5.68
N GLY A 324 -18.78 -16.19 -5.87
CA GLY A 324 -17.45 -15.56 -5.78
C GLY A 324 -17.20 -14.48 -6.84
N LEU A 325 -17.77 -14.62 -8.04
CA LEU A 325 -17.66 -13.59 -9.07
C LEU A 325 -18.43 -12.31 -8.70
N ILE A 326 -19.60 -12.46 -8.06
CA ILE A 326 -20.36 -11.32 -7.54
C ILE A 326 -19.57 -10.58 -6.47
N PHE A 327 -18.89 -11.32 -5.59
CA PHE A 327 -18.03 -10.72 -4.59
C PHE A 327 -16.89 -9.90 -5.22
N PHE A 328 -16.15 -10.44 -6.19
CA PHE A 328 -15.06 -9.70 -6.84
C PHE A 328 -15.54 -8.49 -7.63
N PHE A 329 -16.66 -8.61 -8.33
CA PHE A 329 -17.32 -7.50 -9.01
C PHE A 329 -17.68 -6.38 -8.03
N ALA A 330 -18.36 -6.74 -6.93
CA ALA A 330 -18.75 -5.78 -5.91
C ALA A 330 -17.54 -5.20 -5.17
N ALA A 331 -16.48 -5.99 -4.93
CA ALA A 331 -15.27 -5.53 -4.25
C ALA A 331 -14.53 -4.49 -5.10
N ALA A 332 -14.43 -4.71 -6.42
CA ALA A 332 -13.86 -3.73 -7.33
C ALA A 332 -14.66 -2.42 -7.32
N LEU A 333 -16.00 -2.49 -7.44
CA LEU A 333 -16.85 -1.30 -7.45
C LEU A 333 -16.87 -0.57 -6.10
N GLY A 334 -16.94 -1.32 -4.99
CA GLY A 334 -16.94 -0.75 -3.64
C GLY A 334 -15.62 -0.08 -3.29
N ALA A 335 -14.49 -0.74 -3.59
CA ALA A 335 -13.16 -0.14 -3.41
C ALA A 335 -12.99 1.11 -4.28
N TYR A 336 -13.34 1.03 -5.57
CA TYR A 336 -13.23 2.16 -6.49
C TYR A 336 -14.12 3.34 -6.04
N GLY A 337 -15.39 3.06 -5.74
CA GLY A 337 -16.37 4.06 -5.33
C GLY A 337 -16.03 4.72 -3.99
N ALA A 338 -15.49 3.96 -3.03
CA ALA A 338 -15.03 4.55 -1.78
C ALA A 338 -13.78 5.42 -2.00
N LEU A 339 -12.78 4.92 -2.73
CA LEU A 339 -11.49 5.60 -2.91
C LEU A 339 -11.59 6.86 -3.79
N MET A 340 -12.51 6.91 -4.75
CA MET A 340 -12.68 8.10 -5.60
C MET A 340 -13.21 9.31 -4.80
N ILE A 341 -14.04 9.07 -3.78
CA ILE A 341 -14.70 10.13 -3.01
C ILE A 341 -13.68 10.94 -2.19
N TRP A 342 -12.76 10.25 -1.51
CA TRP A 342 -11.82 10.87 -0.57
C TRP A 342 -10.68 11.63 -1.24
N ASN A 343 -10.25 12.73 -0.61
CA ASN A 343 -9.15 13.58 -1.10
C ASN A 343 -7.79 12.88 -0.96
N TYR A 344 -7.56 12.20 0.16
CA TYR A 344 -6.34 11.46 0.43
C TYR A 344 -6.52 9.99 0.07
N ARG A 345 -5.78 9.56 -0.95
CA ARG A 345 -5.86 8.22 -1.53
C ARG A 345 -4.51 7.76 -2.03
N PRO A 346 -3.52 7.66 -1.12
CA PRO A 346 -2.20 7.13 -1.44
C PRO A 346 -2.34 5.74 -2.07
N LEU A 347 -1.33 5.33 -2.83
CA LEU A 347 -1.38 4.08 -3.58
C LEU A 347 -1.59 2.85 -2.68
N ARG A 348 -1.08 2.88 -1.43
CA ARG A 348 -1.29 1.81 -0.45
C ARG A 348 -2.77 1.51 -0.17
N TYR A 349 -3.66 2.52 -0.17
CA TYR A 349 -5.10 2.31 0.02
C TYR A 349 -5.73 1.61 -1.18
N GLN A 350 -5.13 1.76 -2.36
CA GLN A 350 -5.64 1.20 -3.59
C GLN A 350 -5.28 -0.29 -3.74
N THR A 351 -4.48 -0.87 -2.83
CA THR A 351 -4.20 -2.32 -2.79
C THR A 351 -5.47 -3.16 -2.66
N MET A 352 -6.49 -2.66 -1.96
CA MET A 352 -7.80 -3.33 -1.85
C MET A 352 -8.53 -3.44 -3.20
N LEU A 353 -8.21 -2.56 -4.16
CA LEU A 353 -8.72 -2.57 -5.53
C LEU A 353 -7.88 -3.46 -6.46
N ILE A 354 -6.58 -3.58 -6.21
CA ILE A 354 -5.67 -4.42 -7.02
C ILE A 354 -6.12 -5.88 -7.04
N TYR A 355 -6.36 -6.48 -5.87
CA TYR A 355 -6.77 -7.89 -5.77
C TYR A 355 -8.01 -8.25 -6.61
N PRO A 356 -9.17 -7.58 -6.45
CA PRO A 356 -10.35 -7.92 -7.23
C PRO A 356 -10.18 -7.64 -8.73
N LEU A 357 -9.44 -6.60 -9.13
CA LEU A 357 -9.16 -6.36 -10.55
C LEU A 357 -8.32 -7.48 -11.18
N TYR A 358 -7.27 -7.95 -10.50
CA TYR A 358 -6.48 -9.08 -10.97
C TYR A 358 -7.28 -10.38 -10.99
N ALA A 359 -8.15 -10.60 -10.01
CA ALA A 359 -9.06 -11.75 -10.02
C ALA A 359 -10.00 -11.71 -11.24
N LEU A 360 -10.63 -10.56 -11.50
CA LEU A 360 -11.51 -10.35 -12.65
C LEU A 360 -10.77 -10.47 -13.99
N ALA A 361 -9.54 -9.96 -14.08
CA ALA A 361 -8.68 -10.08 -15.26
C ALA A 361 -8.36 -11.54 -15.57
N ALA A 362 -7.96 -12.32 -14.57
CA ALA A 362 -7.68 -13.74 -14.72
C ALA A 362 -8.92 -14.55 -15.14
N ILE A 363 -10.09 -14.22 -14.59
CA ILE A 363 -11.37 -14.82 -14.98
C ILE A 363 -11.72 -14.47 -16.44
N MET A 364 -11.46 -13.23 -16.88
CA MET A 364 -11.67 -12.81 -18.27
C MET A 364 -10.80 -13.62 -19.23
N VAL A 365 -9.50 -13.72 -18.96
CA VAL A 365 -8.56 -14.50 -19.79
C VAL A 365 -8.94 -15.98 -19.81
N SER A 366 -9.29 -16.56 -18.67
CA SER A 366 -9.76 -17.95 -18.58
C SER A 366 -11.04 -18.18 -19.40
N ASN A 367 -11.98 -17.21 -19.42
CA ASN A 367 -13.19 -17.29 -20.23
C ASN A 367 -12.88 -17.26 -21.73
N LEU A 368 -11.91 -16.43 -22.16
CA LEU A 368 -11.47 -16.33 -23.54
C LEU A 368 -10.76 -17.62 -24.03
N LEU A 369 -10.04 -18.31 -23.13
CA LEU A 369 -9.43 -19.61 -23.40
C LEU A 369 -10.47 -20.72 -23.62
N GLY A 370 -11.40 -20.89 -22.68
CA GLY A 370 -12.28 -22.07 -22.62
C GLY A 370 -13.54 -22.00 -23.51
N ARG A 371 -14.06 -20.81 -23.82
CA ARG A 371 -15.33 -20.70 -24.56
C ARG A 371 -15.11 -20.59 -26.06
N LYS A 372 -15.81 -21.44 -26.82
CA LYS A 372 -16.12 -21.12 -28.22
C LYS A 372 -16.93 -19.83 -28.19
N ILE A 373 -16.39 -18.75 -28.77
CA ILE A 373 -17.10 -17.50 -28.95
C ILE A 373 -18.26 -17.81 -29.89
N LYS A 374 -19.44 -18.06 -29.33
CA LYS A 374 -20.65 -18.16 -30.15
C LYS A 374 -20.87 -16.79 -30.75
N SER A 375 -21.15 -16.74 -32.05
CA SER A 375 -21.57 -15.48 -32.68
C SER A 375 -22.72 -14.92 -31.86
N PRO A 376 -22.63 -13.67 -31.38
CA PRO A 376 -23.69 -13.11 -30.55
C PRO A 376 -25.00 -13.19 -31.33
N SER A 377 -25.96 -13.99 -30.84
CA SER A 377 -27.34 -13.87 -31.28
C SER A 377 -27.74 -12.42 -31.04
N LYS A 378 -28.19 -11.66 -32.06
CA LYS A 378 -28.55 -10.23 -31.96
C LYS A 378 -29.38 -9.99 -30.70
N PRO A 379 -28.77 -9.57 -29.57
CA PRO A 379 -29.54 -9.36 -28.37
C PRO A 379 -30.24 -8.03 -28.55
N ASN A 380 -31.50 -7.93 -28.15
CA ASN A 380 -32.14 -6.64 -28.01
C ASN A 380 -31.46 -5.93 -26.83
N ARG A 381 -30.46 -5.10 -27.12
CA ARG A 381 -29.63 -4.44 -26.11
C ARG A 381 -30.38 -3.20 -25.63
N THR A 382 -30.61 -3.14 -24.34
CA THR A 382 -31.29 -2.01 -23.72
C THR A 382 -30.38 -0.79 -23.69
N VAL A 383 -30.96 0.41 -23.84
CA VAL A 383 -30.25 1.71 -23.68
C VAL A 383 -29.42 1.74 -22.40
N LEU A 384 -29.92 1.16 -21.32
CA LEU A 384 -29.25 1.03 -20.02
C LEU A 384 -27.83 0.42 -20.12
N PHE A 385 -27.60 -0.55 -21.00
CA PHE A 385 -26.29 -1.21 -21.11
C PHE A 385 -25.27 -0.23 -21.65
N TRP A 386 -25.64 0.50 -22.70
CA TRP A 386 -24.77 1.46 -23.34
C TRP A 386 -24.50 2.68 -22.45
N SER A 387 -25.46 3.10 -21.64
CA SER A 387 -25.25 4.13 -20.61
C SER A 387 -24.22 3.67 -19.57
N LEU A 388 -24.33 2.44 -19.06
CA LEU A 388 -23.36 1.89 -18.11
C LEU A 388 -21.99 1.65 -18.75
N PHE A 389 -21.96 1.17 -20.00
CA PHE A 389 -20.73 1.00 -20.76
C PHE A 389 -20.01 2.33 -20.95
N PHE A 390 -20.74 3.38 -21.35
CA PHE A 390 -20.19 4.72 -21.49
C PHE A 390 -19.51 5.15 -20.18
N ILE A 391 -20.24 5.12 -19.06
CA ILE A 391 -19.72 5.53 -17.73
C ILE A 391 -18.45 4.76 -17.35
N LEU A 392 -18.43 3.43 -17.52
CA LEU A 392 -17.25 2.62 -17.20
C LEU A 392 -16.10 2.85 -18.17
N SER A 393 -16.40 3.04 -19.46
CA SER A 393 -15.38 3.26 -20.48
C SER A 393 -14.65 4.58 -20.31
N LEU A 394 -15.28 5.60 -19.71
CA LEU A 394 -14.61 6.87 -19.40
C LEU A 394 -13.36 6.64 -18.55
N VAL A 395 -13.41 5.75 -17.56
CA VAL A 395 -12.25 5.44 -16.71
C VAL A 395 -11.10 4.88 -17.54
N ALA A 396 -11.37 3.89 -18.38
CA ALA A 396 -10.37 3.26 -19.23
C ALA A 396 -9.82 4.23 -20.30
N LEU A 397 -10.70 5.03 -20.91
CA LEU A 397 -10.32 6.04 -21.91
C LEU A 397 -9.44 7.12 -21.31
N TYR A 398 -9.80 7.64 -20.14
CA TYR A 398 -9.00 8.65 -19.45
C TYR A 398 -7.58 8.13 -19.19
N GLN A 399 -7.46 6.89 -18.73
CA GLN A 399 -6.17 6.24 -18.47
C GLN A 399 -5.34 6.05 -19.74
N LEU A 400 -5.96 5.62 -20.85
CA LEU A 400 -5.28 5.44 -22.13
C LEU A 400 -4.85 6.78 -22.74
N LEU A 401 -5.73 7.79 -22.70
CA LEU A 401 -5.43 9.14 -23.19
C LEU A 401 -4.28 9.77 -22.40
N GLN A 402 -4.29 9.62 -21.07
CA GLN A 402 -3.20 10.13 -20.23
C GLN A 402 -1.85 9.48 -20.60
N GLN A 403 -1.84 8.16 -20.83
CA GLN A 403 -0.62 7.46 -21.26
C GLN A 403 -0.16 7.91 -22.65
N ALA A 404 -1.09 8.15 -23.57
CA ALA A 404 -0.79 8.53 -24.94
C ALA A 404 -0.32 9.99 -25.09
N ILE A 405 -0.92 10.93 -24.33
CA ILE A 405 -0.58 12.35 -24.37
C ILE A 405 0.80 12.61 -23.74
N GLY A 406 1.29 11.68 -22.92
CA GLY A 406 2.64 11.75 -22.38
C GLY A 406 2.82 12.86 -21.34
N TYR A 407 3.94 12.79 -20.64
CA TYR A 407 4.33 13.64 -19.50
C TYR A 407 4.63 15.11 -19.84
N GLU A 408 4.23 15.61 -21.02
CA GLU A 408 4.43 17.02 -21.30
C GLU A 408 3.66 17.85 -20.27
N LYS A 409 4.35 18.82 -19.66
CA LYS A 409 3.95 19.53 -18.44
C LYS A 409 2.57 20.23 -18.51
N GLY A 410 1.91 20.24 -19.67
CA GLY A 410 0.49 20.55 -19.80
C GLY A 410 -0.35 19.31 -19.53
N SER A 411 -0.61 19.00 -18.25
CA SER A 411 -1.53 17.92 -17.89
C SER A 411 -2.85 18.12 -18.64
N PHE A 412 -3.30 17.09 -19.37
CA PHE A 412 -4.69 16.99 -19.80
C PHE A 412 -5.57 17.02 -18.55
N ASP A 413 -5.96 18.22 -18.16
CA ASP A 413 -6.83 18.45 -17.04
C ASP A 413 -8.26 18.34 -17.56
N LEU A 414 -8.99 17.34 -17.08
CA LEU A 414 -10.39 17.20 -17.42
C LEU A 414 -11.17 18.50 -17.10
N ALA A 415 -10.68 19.31 -16.15
CA ALA A 415 -11.26 20.62 -15.86
C ALA A 415 -11.20 21.59 -17.06
N THR A 416 -10.18 21.51 -17.93
CA THR A 416 -10.01 22.45 -19.06
C THR A 416 -10.74 21.99 -20.32
N VAL A 417 -10.91 20.68 -20.51
CA VAL A 417 -11.51 20.11 -21.74
C VAL A 417 -12.55 19.00 -21.48
N PRO A 418 -13.54 19.20 -20.57
CA PRO A 418 -14.48 18.15 -20.20
C PRO A 418 -15.35 17.69 -21.37
N TYR A 419 -15.78 18.62 -22.24
CA TYR A 419 -16.62 18.32 -23.39
C TYR A 419 -15.90 17.50 -24.46
N PHE A 420 -14.61 17.78 -24.70
CA PHE A 420 -13.80 17.00 -25.63
C PHE A 420 -13.63 15.56 -25.12
N PHE A 421 -13.38 15.40 -23.82
CA PHE A 421 -13.29 14.07 -23.21
C PHE A 421 -14.61 13.29 -23.30
N LEU A 422 -15.74 13.94 -23.01
CA LEU A 422 -17.06 13.33 -23.15
C LEU A 422 -17.36 12.97 -24.61
N ALA A 423 -16.98 13.80 -25.57
CA ALA A 423 -17.12 13.52 -27.00
C ALA A 423 -16.31 12.28 -27.42
N ILE A 424 -15.08 12.12 -26.92
CA ILE A 424 -14.28 10.89 -27.12
C ILE A 424 -15.00 9.69 -26.50
N GLY A 425 -15.53 9.82 -25.28
CA GLY A 425 -16.31 8.76 -24.63
C GLY A 425 -17.53 8.31 -25.45
N VAL A 426 -18.27 9.27 -26.01
CA VAL A 426 -19.43 9.02 -26.87
C VAL A 426 -18.98 8.34 -28.15
N GLY A 427 -17.96 8.88 -28.84
CA GLY A 427 -17.39 8.29 -30.05
C GLY A 427 -16.90 6.86 -29.83
N PHE A 428 -16.21 6.60 -28.71
CA PHE A 428 -15.78 5.26 -28.33
C PHE A 428 -16.95 4.31 -28.04
N THR A 429 -18.00 4.80 -27.41
CA THR A 429 -19.23 4.00 -27.17
C THR A 429 -19.93 3.64 -28.47
N PHE A 430 -20.03 4.58 -29.41
CA PHE A 430 -20.55 4.29 -30.76
C PHE A 430 -19.65 3.29 -31.49
N LEU A 431 -18.34 3.46 -31.43
CA LEU A 431 -17.39 2.52 -32.04
C LEU A 431 -17.55 1.11 -31.45
N ALA A 432 -17.65 0.99 -30.13
CA ALA A 432 -17.91 -0.29 -29.45
C ALA A 432 -19.27 -0.89 -29.85
N TYR A 433 -20.31 -0.06 -30.00
CA TYR A 433 -21.60 -0.48 -30.54
C TYR A 433 -21.46 -1.10 -31.93
N PHE A 434 -20.76 -0.42 -32.84
CA PHE A 434 -20.52 -0.94 -34.18
C PHE A 434 -19.68 -2.23 -34.16
N ILE A 435 -18.57 -2.26 -33.42
CA ILE A 435 -17.68 -3.43 -33.32
C ILE A 435 -18.43 -4.67 -32.86
N VAL A 436 -19.25 -4.56 -31.81
CA VAL A 436 -19.97 -5.71 -31.25
C VAL A 436 -21.16 -6.13 -32.14
N ASN A 437 -21.59 -5.27 -33.07
CA ASN A 437 -22.60 -5.61 -34.09
C ASN A 437 -22.01 -6.04 -35.43
N PHE A 438 -20.71 -5.80 -35.66
CA PHE A 438 -20.03 -6.11 -36.92
C PHE A 438 -19.48 -7.54 -36.94
N THR A 439 -20.02 -8.38 -37.82
CA THR A 439 -19.69 -9.82 -37.87
C THR A 439 -18.24 -10.11 -38.23
N ALA A 440 -17.50 -9.17 -38.84
CA ALA A 440 -16.11 -9.41 -39.20
C ALA A 440 -15.21 -9.52 -37.97
N VAL A 441 -15.44 -8.71 -36.92
CA VAL A 441 -14.63 -8.75 -35.69
C VAL A 441 -14.88 -10.06 -34.94
N SER A 442 -16.13 -10.51 -34.86
CA SER A 442 -16.45 -11.79 -34.24
C SER A 442 -15.87 -12.98 -35.02
N ARG A 443 -15.78 -12.90 -36.36
CA ARG A 443 -15.08 -13.90 -37.20
C ARG A 443 -13.56 -13.88 -36.96
N LEU A 444 -12.94 -12.71 -36.86
CA LEU A 444 -11.51 -12.59 -36.58
C LEU A 444 -11.17 -13.21 -35.22
N LEU A 445 -11.94 -12.88 -34.18
CA LEU A 445 -11.77 -13.46 -32.84
C LEU A 445 -12.15 -14.95 -32.76
N ALA A 446 -12.96 -15.45 -33.70
CA ALA A 446 -13.26 -16.88 -33.82
C ALA A 446 -12.09 -17.69 -34.42
N SER A 447 -11.16 -17.03 -35.12
CA SER A 447 -9.94 -17.69 -35.62
C SER A 447 -9.08 -18.16 -34.45
N ARG A 448 -8.84 -19.47 -34.38
CA ARG A 448 -8.01 -20.09 -33.32
C ARG A 448 -6.63 -19.45 -33.19
N PRO A 449 -5.82 -19.26 -34.26
CA PRO A 449 -4.50 -18.66 -34.14
C PRO A 449 -4.57 -17.21 -33.64
N ALA A 450 -5.45 -16.38 -34.20
CA ALA A 450 -5.61 -15.00 -33.77
C ALA A 450 -5.99 -14.90 -32.29
N ARG A 451 -6.88 -15.78 -31.81
CA ARG A 451 -7.26 -15.88 -30.40
C ARG A 451 -6.07 -16.23 -29.51
N TYR A 452 -5.25 -17.21 -29.89
CA TYR A 452 -4.07 -17.59 -29.10
C TYR A 452 -3.01 -16.49 -29.08
N ILE A 453 -2.77 -15.82 -30.21
CA ILE A 453 -1.85 -14.67 -30.29
C ILE A 453 -2.32 -13.56 -29.35
N LEU A 454 -3.61 -13.21 -29.40
CA LEU A 454 -4.20 -12.22 -28.49
C LEU A 454 -4.03 -12.63 -27.03
N LEU A 455 -4.31 -13.89 -26.69
CA LEU A 455 -4.18 -14.40 -25.32
C LEU A 455 -2.72 -14.34 -24.83
N ILE A 456 -1.76 -14.73 -25.66
CA ILE A 456 -0.34 -14.63 -25.34
C ILE A 456 0.04 -13.15 -25.13
N ALA A 457 -0.42 -12.25 -26.00
CA ALA A 457 -0.17 -10.82 -25.86
C ALA A 457 -0.77 -10.24 -24.57
N LEU A 458 -1.97 -10.66 -24.17
CA LEU A 458 -2.62 -10.23 -22.92
C LEU A 458 -1.90 -10.75 -21.68
N ILE A 459 -1.46 -12.02 -21.70
CA ILE A 459 -0.68 -12.63 -20.60
C ILE A 459 0.69 -11.94 -20.50
N ALA A 460 1.39 -11.78 -21.62
CA ALA A 460 2.68 -11.11 -21.69
C ALA A 460 2.58 -9.64 -21.27
N GLY A 461 1.57 -8.91 -21.75
CA GLY A 461 1.31 -7.51 -21.38
C GLY A 461 0.90 -7.33 -19.92
N THR A 462 0.46 -8.38 -19.24
CA THR A 462 0.22 -8.38 -17.79
C THR A 462 1.50 -8.64 -17.00
N ILE A 463 2.32 -9.60 -17.42
CA ILE A 463 3.48 -10.08 -16.65
C ILE A 463 4.73 -9.23 -16.92
N LEU A 464 5.07 -8.99 -18.19
CA LEU A 464 6.35 -8.42 -18.59
C LEU A 464 6.60 -7.01 -18.02
N PRO A 465 5.65 -6.06 -18.03
CA PRO A 465 5.93 -4.72 -17.52
C PRO A 465 6.34 -4.73 -16.04
N GLY A 466 5.66 -5.53 -15.22
CA GLY A 466 5.98 -5.64 -13.79
C GLY A 466 7.26 -6.44 -13.54
N ALA A 467 7.48 -7.52 -14.28
CA ALA A 467 8.73 -8.30 -14.21
C ALA A 467 9.96 -7.47 -14.62
N ILE A 468 9.89 -6.70 -15.71
CA ILE A 468 10.97 -5.82 -16.16
C ILE A 468 11.27 -4.75 -15.11
N LYS A 469 10.25 -4.06 -14.60
CA LYS A 469 10.42 -3.06 -13.54
C LYS A 469 11.03 -3.66 -12.27
N TYR A 470 10.59 -4.85 -11.88
CA TYR A 470 11.14 -5.56 -10.73
C TYR A 470 12.60 -5.96 -10.95
N LEU A 471 12.96 -6.55 -12.09
CA LEU A 471 14.35 -6.94 -12.38
C LEU A 471 15.28 -5.73 -12.45
N HIS A 472 14.81 -4.63 -13.06
CA HIS A 472 15.52 -3.35 -13.13
C HIS A 472 15.74 -2.71 -11.75
N TRP A 473 14.79 -2.87 -10.84
CA TRP A 473 14.95 -2.48 -9.44
C TRP A 473 15.89 -3.44 -8.70
N SER A 474 15.72 -4.76 -8.85
CA SER A 474 16.51 -5.78 -8.14
C SER A 474 18.00 -5.68 -8.46
N GLY A 475 18.36 -5.39 -9.71
CA GLY A 475 19.77 -5.17 -10.10
C GLY A 475 20.38 -3.88 -9.55
N ARG A 476 19.57 -2.99 -8.94
CA ARG A 476 19.98 -1.69 -8.38
C ARG A 476 19.31 -1.44 -7.02
N ALA A 477 19.06 -2.51 -6.27
CA ALA A 477 18.42 -2.41 -4.97
C ALA A 477 19.33 -1.60 -4.03
N THR A 478 18.74 -0.64 -3.32
CA THR A 478 19.46 0.21 -2.36
C THR A 478 19.12 -0.19 -0.93
N TYR A 479 20.05 0.05 -0.03
CA TYR A 479 19.95 -0.25 1.40
C TYR A 479 20.26 0.99 2.25
N CYS A 480 19.90 2.17 1.72
CA CYS A 480 20.27 3.44 2.32
C CYS A 480 19.58 3.63 3.67
N ILE A 481 18.32 3.21 3.82
CA ILE A 481 17.60 3.37 5.09
C ILE A 481 18.29 2.55 6.20
N GLU A 482 18.66 1.31 5.90
CA GLU A 482 19.38 0.44 6.82
C GLU A 482 20.76 1.00 7.17
N ALA A 483 21.51 1.48 6.18
CA ALA A 483 22.80 2.13 6.40
C ALA A 483 22.66 3.39 7.27
N ASN A 484 21.68 4.26 6.98
CA ASN A 484 21.42 5.49 7.73
C ASN A 484 21.03 5.19 9.19
N SER A 485 20.27 4.14 9.44
CA SER A 485 19.92 3.72 10.81
C SER A 485 21.13 3.24 11.60
N ARG A 486 22.06 2.51 10.96
CA ARG A 486 23.33 2.13 11.58
C ARG A 486 24.20 3.36 11.86
N ASP A 487 24.26 4.30 10.93
CA ASP A 487 25.04 5.53 11.10
C ASP A 487 24.50 6.39 12.26
N ILE A 488 23.19 6.59 12.36
CA ILE A 488 22.55 7.33 13.46
C ILE A 488 22.94 6.77 14.83
N ASN A 489 23.04 5.45 14.95
CA ASN A 489 23.45 4.79 16.20
C ASN A 489 24.90 5.10 16.60
N THR A 490 25.75 5.52 15.66
CA THR A 490 27.12 5.99 15.94
C THR A 490 27.16 7.48 16.21
N VAL A 491 26.31 8.25 15.52
CA VAL A 491 26.26 9.72 15.55
C VAL A 491 25.66 10.25 16.84
N LEU A 492 24.69 9.56 17.43
CA LEU A 492 23.98 9.99 18.63
C LEU A 492 24.37 9.18 19.87
N SER A 493 24.26 9.79 21.04
CA SER A 493 24.43 9.09 22.32
C SER A 493 23.27 8.09 22.55
N PRO A 494 23.51 6.98 23.29
CA PRO A 494 22.51 5.93 23.50
C PRO A 494 21.18 6.40 24.09
N GLU A 495 21.20 7.44 24.92
CA GLU A 495 20.04 8.05 25.57
C GLU A 495 19.19 8.94 24.64
N ALA A 496 19.59 9.10 23.37
CA ALA A 496 18.86 9.94 22.43
C ALA A 496 17.42 9.42 22.20
N VAL A 497 16.47 10.36 22.21
CA VAL A 497 15.07 10.15 21.88
C VAL A 497 14.75 10.94 20.62
N ILE A 498 14.51 10.22 19.54
CA ILE A 498 14.35 10.80 18.21
C ILE A 498 12.86 10.91 17.88
N SER A 499 12.43 12.06 17.38
CA SER A 499 11.05 12.29 16.96
C SER A 499 10.95 12.77 15.51
N GLY A 500 9.72 12.79 14.99
CA GLY A 500 9.40 13.17 13.61
C GLY A 500 8.98 12.00 12.71
N PRO A 501 8.59 12.28 11.44
CA PRO A 501 7.97 11.28 10.57
C PRO A 501 8.87 10.06 10.27
N TYR A 502 10.19 10.28 10.23
CA TYR A 502 11.20 9.28 9.89
C TYR A 502 11.85 8.62 11.11
N ALA A 503 11.45 8.99 12.34
CA ALA A 503 12.09 8.50 13.56
C ALA A 503 11.99 6.98 13.71
N ALA A 504 10.78 6.42 13.55
CA ALA A 504 10.59 4.97 13.60
C ALA A 504 11.40 4.25 12.50
N THR A 505 11.45 4.83 11.31
CA THR A 505 12.20 4.28 10.17
C THR A 505 13.69 4.22 10.45
N LEU A 506 14.28 5.30 10.97
CA LEU A 506 15.72 5.40 11.18
C LEU A 506 16.19 4.84 12.53
N THR A 507 15.29 4.47 13.43
CA THR A 507 15.62 3.76 14.67
C THR A 507 15.31 2.26 14.62
N LEU A 508 14.67 1.78 13.56
CA LEU A 508 14.23 0.38 13.48
C LEU A 508 15.36 -0.61 13.76
N GLY A 509 16.54 -0.37 13.19
CA GLY A 509 17.71 -1.27 13.30
C GLY A 509 18.71 -0.91 14.41
N ASN A 510 18.39 -0.01 15.33
CA ASN A 510 19.33 0.42 16.39
C ASN A 510 18.68 0.50 17.77
N ILE A 511 19.40 1.00 18.79
CA ILE A 511 18.93 1.04 20.18
C ILE A 511 18.27 2.37 20.58
N ASN A 512 18.33 3.41 19.74
CA ASN A 512 17.80 4.72 20.13
C ASN A 512 16.27 4.66 20.29
N SER A 513 15.75 5.43 21.24
CA SER A 513 14.30 5.52 21.44
C SER A 513 13.68 6.40 20.35
N ASN A 514 12.43 6.11 19.97
CA ASN A 514 11.69 6.96 19.05
C ASN A 514 10.29 7.28 19.55
N LEU A 515 9.83 8.47 19.15
CA LEU A 515 8.46 8.92 19.31
C LEU A 515 7.93 9.38 17.95
N ILE A 516 6.80 8.85 17.52
CA ILE A 516 6.24 9.18 16.21
C ILE A 516 5.50 10.52 16.30
N HIS A 517 5.94 11.50 15.53
CA HIS A 517 5.26 12.80 15.43
C HIS A 517 5.13 13.23 13.97
N MET A 518 3.91 13.57 13.58
CA MET A 518 3.61 14.17 12.27
C MET A 518 3.42 15.67 12.43
N PHE A 519 4.04 16.46 11.55
CA PHE A 519 3.89 17.90 11.51
C PHE A 519 2.80 18.32 10.52
N GLY A 520 2.23 19.51 10.69
CA GLY A 520 1.13 20.01 9.85
C GLY A 520 -0.25 19.49 10.24
N VAL A 521 -0.43 19.03 11.48
CA VAL A 521 -1.72 18.64 12.04
C VAL A 521 -2.54 19.88 12.39
N ALA A 522 -3.87 19.81 12.29
CA ALA A 522 -4.72 20.98 12.52
C ALA A 522 -4.64 21.53 13.96
N ASN A 523 -4.50 20.63 14.93
CA ASN A 523 -4.37 20.98 16.34
C ASN A 523 -2.94 20.69 16.82
N VAL A 524 -2.11 21.72 16.90
CA VAL A 524 -0.72 21.63 17.35
C VAL A 524 -0.67 21.42 18.87
N ASP A 525 -0.04 20.33 19.31
CA ASP A 525 0.23 20.10 20.75
C ASP A 525 1.45 20.92 21.19
N THR A 526 1.22 22.16 21.61
CA THR A 526 2.28 23.09 22.05
C THR A 526 3.05 22.59 23.26
N ALA A 527 2.51 21.64 24.03
CA ALA A 527 3.17 21.03 25.18
C ALA A 527 3.95 19.75 24.83
N PHE A 528 3.95 19.33 23.56
CA PHE A 528 4.54 18.07 23.10
C PHE A 528 6.00 17.89 23.54
N PHE A 529 6.85 18.86 23.25
CA PHE A 529 8.28 18.81 23.59
C PHE A 529 8.56 18.96 25.08
N LYS A 530 7.67 19.61 25.83
CA LYS A 530 7.78 19.69 27.28
C LYS A 530 7.40 18.37 27.95
N ARG A 531 6.40 17.68 27.40
CA ARG A 531 5.85 16.41 27.94
C ARG A 531 6.80 15.23 27.71
N TYR A 532 7.41 15.16 26.53
CA TYR A 532 8.23 14.01 26.14
C TYR A 532 9.72 14.39 26.07
N PRO A 533 10.64 13.49 26.46
CA PRO A 533 12.07 13.79 26.55
C PRO A 533 12.76 13.76 25.19
N ILE A 534 12.25 14.49 24.21
CA ILE A 534 12.71 14.48 22.82
C ILE A 534 14.02 15.26 22.70
N THR A 535 15.08 14.61 22.23
CA THR A 535 16.39 15.25 22.05
C THR A 535 16.64 15.64 20.59
N HIS A 536 16.04 14.91 19.64
CA HIS A 536 16.28 15.07 18.21
C HIS A 536 15.02 15.02 17.35
N LEU A 537 15.08 15.67 16.18
CA LEU A 537 14.05 15.64 15.13
C LEU A 537 14.63 15.17 13.79
N LEU A 538 13.89 14.33 13.08
CA LEU A 538 14.18 13.93 11.70
C LEU A 538 13.12 14.49 10.75
N LEU A 539 13.48 15.53 10.00
CA LEU A 539 12.55 16.33 9.20
C LEU A 539 13.01 16.37 7.75
N ASP A 540 12.09 16.09 6.81
CA ASP A 540 12.27 16.55 5.44
C ASP A 540 11.91 18.04 5.33
N LYS A 541 12.14 18.63 4.15
CA LYS A 541 11.87 20.07 3.92
C LYS A 541 10.44 20.48 4.31
N SER A 542 9.44 19.69 3.92
CA SER A 542 8.03 20.05 4.17
C SER A 542 7.69 20.01 5.67
N ASN A 543 8.20 19.01 6.38
CA ASN A 543 7.99 18.88 7.82
C ASN A 543 8.83 19.87 8.61
N GLU A 544 10.00 20.27 8.10
CA GLU A 544 10.83 21.33 8.68
C GLU A 544 10.13 22.68 8.64
N GLU A 545 9.53 23.05 7.51
CA GLU A 545 8.73 24.27 7.37
C GLU A 545 7.55 24.27 8.36
N GLN A 546 6.82 23.15 8.46
CA GLN A 546 5.73 23.01 9.43
C GLN A 546 6.22 23.05 10.88
N ALA A 547 7.36 22.42 11.20
CA ALA A 547 7.95 22.46 12.53
C ALA A 547 8.36 23.88 12.92
N LYS A 548 8.96 24.64 11.99
CA LYS A 548 9.33 26.05 12.21
C LYS A 548 8.13 26.94 12.49
N ASN A 549 7.00 26.67 11.84
CA ASN A 549 5.75 27.40 12.08
C ASN A 549 5.10 27.02 13.40
N ASN A 550 5.07 25.73 13.72
CA ASN A 550 4.34 25.19 14.88
C ASN A 550 5.11 25.33 16.20
N TYR A 551 6.45 25.33 16.14
CA TYR A 551 7.35 25.31 17.29
C TYR A 551 8.52 26.29 17.10
N THR A 552 8.21 27.55 16.77
CA THR A 552 9.18 28.59 16.39
C THR A 552 10.35 28.71 17.36
N GLU A 553 10.10 28.76 18.66
CA GLU A 553 11.15 28.94 19.67
C GLU A 553 12.13 27.77 19.75
N ILE A 554 11.62 26.54 19.60
CA ILE A 554 12.42 25.32 19.60
C ILE A 554 13.25 25.27 18.33
N MET A 555 12.61 25.48 17.17
CA MET A 555 13.28 25.40 15.87
C MET A 555 14.29 26.52 15.62
N ARG A 556 14.13 27.69 16.27
CA ARG A 556 15.13 28.77 16.26
C ARG A 556 16.43 28.36 16.95
N GLN A 557 16.35 27.50 17.96
CA GLN A 557 17.49 27.01 18.73
C GLN A 557 18.02 25.67 18.21
N ALA A 558 17.23 24.97 17.39
CA ALA A 558 17.59 23.69 16.82
C ALA A 558 18.93 23.76 16.05
N LYS A 559 19.80 22.79 16.28
CA LYS A 559 21.10 22.68 15.61
C LYS A 559 21.08 21.51 14.64
N GLN A 560 21.48 21.73 13.41
CA GLN A 560 21.62 20.65 12.45
C GLN A 560 22.83 19.78 12.83
N VAL A 561 22.63 18.47 12.94
CA VAL A 561 23.67 17.49 13.32
C VAL A 561 24.18 16.75 12.09
N SER A 562 23.25 16.25 11.26
CA SER A 562 23.56 15.55 10.01
C SER A 562 22.35 15.62 9.07
N PHE A 563 22.46 15.03 7.89
CA PHE A 563 21.33 14.78 7.01
C PHE A 563 21.49 13.43 6.29
N TYR A 564 20.37 12.84 5.95
CA TYR A 564 20.28 11.53 5.30
C TYR A 564 19.41 11.63 4.06
N TYR A 565 19.68 10.78 3.08
CA TYR A 565 18.76 10.59 1.96
C TYR A 565 17.92 9.33 2.16
N ILE A 566 16.61 9.49 2.08
CA ILE A 566 15.64 8.40 2.13
C ILE A 566 14.83 8.45 0.83
N GLY A 567 15.17 7.58 -0.11
CA GLY A 567 14.72 7.70 -1.49
C GLY A 567 15.18 9.03 -2.10
N THR A 568 14.23 9.89 -2.48
CA THR A 568 14.50 11.24 -2.98
C THR A 568 14.44 12.33 -1.92
N PHE A 569 14.07 11.98 -0.68
CA PHE A 569 13.88 12.96 0.39
C PHE A 569 15.19 13.18 1.14
N ARG A 570 15.62 14.44 1.23
CA ARG A 570 16.67 14.85 2.16
C ARG A 570 16.02 15.05 3.53
N VAL A 571 16.41 14.22 4.49
CA VAL A 571 15.92 14.23 5.86
C VAL A 571 17.03 14.75 6.76
N THR A 572 16.82 15.92 7.35
CA THR A 572 17.78 16.57 8.23
C THR A 572 17.56 16.11 9.67
N LEU A 573 18.66 15.80 10.36
CA LEU A 573 18.69 15.49 11.78
C LEU A 573 19.00 16.77 12.56
N TYR A 574 18.02 17.26 13.31
CA TYR A 574 18.16 18.40 14.21
C TYR A 574 18.27 17.94 15.65
N ARG A 575 19.19 18.53 16.40
CA ARG A 575 19.21 18.50 17.87
C ARG A 575 18.34 19.63 18.40
N VAL A 576 17.38 19.28 19.25
CA VAL A 576 16.48 20.22 19.95
C VAL A 576 16.65 20.20 21.48
N ALA A 577 17.43 19.25 22.01
CA ALA A 577 17.83 19.21 23.41
C ALA A 577 18.38 20.57 23.88
N GLY A 578 17.94 21.02 25.06
CA GLY A 578 18.25 22.33 25.63
C GLY A 578 17.21 23.42 25.32
N ALA A 579 16.33 23.20 24.35
CA ALA A 579 15.28 24.15 23.95
C ALA A 579 13.85 23.64 24.22
N THR A 580 13.71 22.42 24.75
CA THR A 580 12.40 21.75 24.90
C THR A 580 11.63 22.13 26.16
N GLY A 581 12.34 22.58 27.19
CA GLY A 581 11.80 22.74 28.54
C GLY A 581 11.52 21.42 29.26
N ASN A 582 11.98 20.29 28.71
CA ASN A 582 11.94 18.98 29.34
C ASN A 582 13.29 18.67 29.99
N ILE A 583 13.31 18.55 31.31
CA ILE A 583 14.54 18.38 32.11
C ILE A 583 15.37 17.17 31.64
N THR A 584 14.72 16.05 31.33
CA THR A 584 15.42 14.84 30.87
C THR A 584 16.06 15.04 29.50
N ALA A 585 15.36 15.68 28.56
CA ALA A 585 15.92 16.01 27.24
C ALA A 585 17.08 17.01 27.35
N ASP A 586 16.96 17.98 28.25
CA ASP A 586 17.96 19.04 28.43
C ASP A 586 19.23 18.55 29.14
N GLN A 587 19.19 17.36 29.77
CA GLN A 587 20.35 16.66 30.34
C GLN A 587 21.10 15.75 29.35
N TYR A 588 20.65 15.69 28.09
CA TYR A 588 21.26 14.88 27.04
C TYR A 588 22.75 15.18 26.87
N GLN A 589 23.59 14.13 26.91
CA GLN A 589 25.03 14.27 26.69
C GLN A 589 25.34 14.16 25.20
N LEU A 590 26.01 15.18 24.67
CA LEU A 590 26.40 15.20 23.27
C LEU A 590 27.42 14.09 22.97
N SER A 591 27.23 13.43 21.83
CA SER A 591 28.24 12.49 21.34
C SER A 591 29.52 13.23 20.90
N ASN A 592 30.63 12.51 20.75
CA ASN A 592 31.86 13.08 20.17
C ASN A 592 31.61 13.69 18.78
N TYR A 593 30.74 13.08 17.97
CA TYR A 593 30.39 13.62 16.65
C TYR A 593 29.62 14.95 16.78
N GLU A 594 28.63 15.01 17.67
CA GLU A 594 27.82 16.22 17.86
C GLU A 594 28.65 17.38 18.40
N ILE A 595 29.59 17.12 19.31
CA ILE A 595 30.53 18.13 19.81
C ILE A 595 31.38 18.65 18.65
N ALA A 596 31.90 17.75 17.81
CA ALA A 596 32.71 18.14 16.66
C ALA A 596 31.96 19.05 15.69
N ILE A 597 30.74 18.67 15.31
CA ILE A 597 29.89 19.47 14.42
C ILE A 597 29.55 20.84 15.03
N ASP A 598 29.21 20.89 16.32
CA ASP A 598 28.92 22.15 17.01
C ASP A 598 30.15 23.07 17.05
N SER A 599 31.35 22.51 17.28
CA SER A 599 32.62 23.25 17.22
C SER A 599 32.91 23.78 15.82
N TYR A 600 32.69 23.00 14.76
CA TYR A 600 32.86 23.49 13.38
C TYR A 600 31.92 24.65 13.05
N PHE A 601 30.64 24.58 13.45
CA PHE A 601 29.70 25.71 13.28
C PHE A 601 30.12 26.98 14.04
N ARG A 602 30.91 26.84 15.11
CA ARG A 602 31.48 27.97 15.88
C ARG A 602 32.87 28.39 15.38
N ASN A 603 33.34 27.86 14.25
CA ASN A 603 34.70 28.07 13.73
C ASN A 603 35.83 27.62 14.70
N GLN A 604 35.54 26.67 15.59
CA GLN A 604 36.51 26.09 16.53
C GLN A 604 37.14 24.82 15.95
N TYR A 605 37.84 24.94 14.82
CA TYR A 605 38.30 23.81 14.02
C TYR A 605 39.19 22.82 14.78
N GLU A 606 40.11 23.27 15.62
CA GLU A 606 40.99 22.38 16.40
C GLU A 606 40.19 21.47 17.35
N THR A 607 39.22 22.05 18.06
CA THR A 607 38.32 21.29 18.94
C THR A 607 37.45 20.34 18.11
N GLY A 608 36.92 20.82 16.98
CA GLY A 608 36.18 20.01 16.04
C GLY A 608 36.96 18.78 15.57
N HIS A 609 38.20 18.97 15.11
CA HIS A 609 39.08 17.88 14.66
C HIS A 609 39.43 16.90 15.78
N LEU A 610 39.67 17.39 17.01
CA LEU A 610 39.96 16.54 18.15
C LEU A 610 38.79 15.57 18.43
N TYR A 611 37.57 16.09 18.52
CA TYR A 611 36.39 15.27 18.78
C TYR A 611 35.99 14.40 17.57
N MET A 612 36.16 14.91 16.36
CA MET A 612 35.92 14.15 15.13
C MET A 612 36.87 12.94 15.05
N ARG A 613 38.16 13.13 15.33
CA ARG A 613 39.14 12.05 15.37
C ARG A 613 38.82 11.02 16.45
N ARG A 614 38.39 11.47 17.64
CA ARG A 614 37.93 10.55 18.71
C ARG A 614 36.75 9.71 18.23
N HIS A 615 35.77 10.33 17.59
CA HIS A 615 34.62 9.65 17.02
C HIS A 615 35.03 8.65 15.92
N GLN A 616 35.85 9.04 14.95
CA GLN A 616 36.33 8.16 13.88
C GLN A 616 37.24 7.05 14.39
N THR A 617 37.96 7.25 15.49
CA THR A 617 38.73 6.18 16.15
C THR A 617 37.80 5.12 16.73
N GLN A 618 36.68 5.54 17.32
CA GLN A 618 35.66 4.64 17.88
C GLN A 618 34.81 3.98 16.78
N PHE A 619 34.47 4.73 15.73
CA PHE A 619 33.60 4.33 14.64
C PHE A 619 34.25 4.66 13.28
N PRO A 620 35.30 3.93 12.87
CA PRO A 620 36.04 4.23 11.64
C PRO A 620 35.18 4.09 10.38
N ARG A 621 34.21 3.17 10.43
CA ARG A 621 33.22 2.97 9.37
C ARG A 621 31.93 3.68 9.77
N ASN A 622 31.82 4.95 9.43
CA ASN A 622 30.56 5.66 9.52
C ASN A 622 30.33 6.52 8.26
N LEU A 623 29.07 6.90 8.04
CA LEU A 623 28.70 7.75 6.92
C LEU A 623 28.88 9.22 7.28
N SER A 624 28.28 9.67 8.37
CA SER A 624 28.19 11.11 8.66
C SER A 624 29.55 11.76 8.96
N ALA A 625 30.43 11.10 9.72
CA ALA A 625 31.72 11.67 10.12
C ALA A 625 32.73 11.69 8.98
N ASN A 626 32.76 10.61 8.18
CA ASN A 626 33.56 10.60 6.96
C ASN A 626 33.03 11.63 5.96
N TYR A 627 31.71 11.73 5.76
CA TYR A 627 31.15 12.74 4.86
C TYR A 627 31.45 14.18 5.31
N ALA A 628 31.28 14.49 6.61
CA ALA A 628 31.59 15.80 7.16
C ALA A 628 33.09 16.14 7.07
N SER A 629 33.96 15.17 7.39
CA SER A 629 35.42 15.34 7.26
C SER A 629 35.84 15.56 5.81
N ALA A 630 35.21 14.87 4.86
CA ALA A 630 35.46 15.07 3.43
C ALA A 630 35.12 16.48 2.97
N LEU A 631 33.95 17.00 3.37
CA LEU A 631 33.53 18.37 3.04
C LEU A 631 34.47 19.42 3.63
N LEU A 632 34.90 19.26 4.88
CA LEU A 632 35.84 20.17 5.53
C LEU A 632 37.22 20.12 4.87
N ALA A 633 37.76 18.92 4.61
CA ALA A 633 39.04 18.77 3.92
C ALA A 633 39.00 19.41 2.53
N HIS A 634 37.88 19.26 1.80
CA HIS A 634 37.66 19.91 0.51
C HIS A 634 37.63 21.44 0.64
N GLU A 635 36.94 21.99 1.65
CA GLU A 635 36.90 23.43 1.93
C GLU A 635 38.30 23.99 2.23
N PHE A 636 39.13 23.25 2.97
CA PHE A 636 40.54 23.59 3.24
C PHE A 636 41.50 23.24 2.09
N LYS A 637 40.99 22.74 0.95
CA LYS A 637 41.78 22.34 -0.22
C LYS A 637 42.79 21.21 0.02
N ILE A 638 42.50 20.33 0.98
CA ILE A 638 43.26 19.12 1.28
C ILE A 638 42.59 17.95 0.52
N TYR A 639 42.75 17.94 -0.81
CA TYR A 639 41.94 17.08 -1.68
C TYR A 639 42.18 15.58 -1.48
N ASP A 640 43.41 15.15 -1.15
CA ASP A 640 43.72 13.73 -0.91
C ASP A 640 42.95 13.17 0.31
N GLU A 641 42.87 13.96 1.38
CA GLU A 641 42.07 13.60 2.56
C GLU A 641 40.57 13.62 2.25
N ALA A 642 40.11 14.60 1.48
CA ALA A 642 38.72 14.69 1.06
C ALA A 642 38.31 13.45 0.25
N GLU A 643 39.12 13.05 -0.72
CA GLU A 643 38.90 11.85 -1.54
C GLU A 643 38.87 10.58 -0.68
N MET A 644 39.82 10.44 0.25
CA MET A 644 39.88 9.30 1.19
C MET A 644 38.58 9.20 1.99
N PHE A 645 38.13 10.30 2.61
CA PHE A 645 36.92 10.30 3.41
C PHE A 645 35.64 10.10 2.58
N PHE A 646 35.56 10.63 1.36
CA PHE A 646 34.44 10.32 0.45
C PHE A 646 34.40 8.83 0.08
N LYS A 647 35.55 8.21 -0.18
CA LYS A 647 35.64 6.76 -0.44
C LYS A 647 35.17 5.94 0.76
N GLU A 648 35.52 6.33 1.99
CA GLU A 648 35.04 5.65 3.20
C GLU A 648 33.53 5.82 3.41
N ALA A 649 32.97 7.01 3.15
CA ALA A 649 31.52 7.24 3.19
C ALA A 649 30.77 6.38 2.15
N ILE A 650 31.30 6.29 0.92
CA ILE A 650 30.77 5.42 -0.14
C ILE A 650 30.91 3.94 0.25
N ALA A 651 32.03 3.54 0.85
CA ALA A 651 32.24 2.15 1.30
C ALA A 651 31.23 1.74 2.40
N PHE A 652 30.82 2.68 3.26
CA PHE A 652 29.80 2.44 4.28
C PHE A 652 28.40 2.23 3.68
N SER A 653 28.03 3.04 2.68
CA SER A 653 26.73 2.95 1.99
C SER A 653 26.92 2.84 0.47
N PRO A 654 27.39 1.67 -0.03
CA PRO A 654 27.82 1.52 -1.42
C PRO A 654 26.69 1.69 -2.43
N THR A 655 25.44 1.52 -2.00
CA THR A 655 24.24 1.69 -2.83
C THR A 655 23.63 3.09 -2.76
N ASP A 656 24.21 4.01 -1.99
CA ASP A 656 23.74 5.39 -1.95
C ASP A 656 24.14 6.12 -3.23
N PHE A 657 23.13 6.37 -4.08
CA PHE A 657 23.35 7.07 -5.33
C PHE A 657 23.71 8.55 -5.10
N HIS A 658 23.22 9.20 -4.04
CA HIS A 658 23.51 10.62 -3.79
C HIS A 658 24.98 10.87 -3.43
N LEU A 659 25.64 9.88 -2.82
CA LEU A 659 27.08 9.95 -2.54
C LEU A 659 27.93 9.77 -3.79
N ARG A 660 27.46 9.01 -4.78
CA ARG A 660 28.22 8.73 -6.02
C ARG A 660 28.15 9.84 -7.07
N TYR A 661 27.14 10.70 -6.99
CA TYR A 661 26.93 11.80 -7.94
C TYR A 661 27.53 13.15 -7.49
N ARG A 662 28.02 13.23 -6.25
CA ARG A 662 28.76 14.39 -5.74
C ARG A 662 30.25 14.15 -5.90
#